data_AF-A0AAN6FIM3-F1
#
_entry.id   AF-A0AAN6FIM3-F1
#
_cell.length_a   1.000
_cell.length_b   1.000
_cell.length_c   1.000
_cell.angle_alpha   90.00
_cell.angle_beta   90.00
_cell.angle_gamma   90.00
#
_symmetry.space_group_name_H-M   'P 1'
#
loop_
_entity.id
_entity.type
_entity.pdbx_description
1 polymer ?
#
loop_
_entity_poly.entity_id
_entity_poly.type
_entity_poly.pdbx_seq_one_letter_code
_entity_poly.pdbx_strand_id
1 'polypeptide(L)'
;MNWNKPSTASGTANKPVVRKTTVQVPVAQPGANPPPPHAPASGAIPARRRDPNRFQLSQTSRTKSKSAATNRPNAVSRRALDSVRGVKRKSATPDVNQFSDEDGDSSEVGTTDSEASRKRPKSSISSVDSHSGSRRKLVSEDAFREDSDPLSFIHGADATSAYAAKFKNAFDYDDYSSVELLYPSRNGKERFDLKWPRTKDDYNPMMDVMNTVENLVTFYFPAELSGEYLHGNKAFRGRLNRAMQRESIPEWIEIVEEFNSVLAPLIQDGTIQRELRQRHSLTLKWIERILMQICERTVSPKAEKLNAYKVGSSNVYGELLPRLITDIFRKVQLNHEQMFIDLGSGVGNVVLQAALEIGCESWGIEQLPTPCELAEMQVQEFRARTQLWGLSTGAVNLLAGDMTTHPSIPALLQRADVVLVNNQAFQPDLNDKLLNMFLDLKPGARVVSLKPFVPVGHKMAMRNVDSVVNQFVQQSFEYFSEMPPKRKQPPASTRDAPKPPATAAPPKRRSKLAKEHNLTPDQEAEIAEAFSLFSAPDDTAHGGIATSEIRRCLVALNAPPADQAEMNEILATVDPERTGRVGYEYFVAVAALKMRARENDGGDGEEREREEVGRAFRLFMGGREEGVIGLGDLRRVARELREEVPEAVLRDMVREATGGGLGGVGREEFEGVMRRAG
;
A
#
# COMPACT_ATOMS: atom_id res chain seq x y z
N MET A 1 45.19 60.10 33.83
CA MET A 1 43.88 60.10 33.13
C MET A 1 43.09 58.92 33.71
N ASN A 2 42.09 59.05 34.59
CA ASN A 2 40.92 59.95 34.59
C ASN A 2 40.08 59.69 33.31
N TRP A 3 38.88 59.08 33.34
CA TRP A 3 37.76 59.22 34.31
C TRP A 3 37.03 57.92 34.74
N ASN A 4 36.72 57.85 36.05
CA ASN A 4 35.51 57.36 36.77
C ASN A 4 34.56 56.22 36.29
N LYS A 5 34.40 55.23 37.18
CA LYS A 5 33.15 54.52 37.59
C LYS A 5 32.29 55.43 38.53
N PRO A 6 31.14 55.00 39.11
CA PRO A 6 30.04 54.10 38.70
C PRO A 6 28.63 54.77 38.87
N SER A 7 27.53 54.07 38.55
CA SER A 7 26.25 54.22 39.30
C SER A 7 25.29 53.05 39.09
N THR A 8 24.73 52.52 40.18
CA THR A 8 23.60 51.58 40.18
C THR A 8 22.26 52.33 40.16
N ALA A 9 21.27 51.82 39.42
CA ALA A 9 19.88 52.24 39.56
C ALA A 9 18.93 51.08 39.24
N SER A 10 18.13 50.68 40.22
CA SER A 10 17.06 49.69 40.06
C SER A 10 15.88 50.30 39.30
N GLY A 11 15.50 49.68 38.17
CA GLY A 11 14.34 50.09 37.38
C GLY A 11 13.63 48.87 36.79
N THR A 12 12.46 48.53 37.32
CA THR A 12 11.63 47.44 36.80
C THR A 12 11.01 47.83 35.46
N ALA A 13 11.66 47.44 34.35
CA ALA A 13 11.12 47.65 33.01
C ALA A 13 9.96 46.68 32.72
N ASN A 14 8.75 47.22 32.56
CA ASN A 14 7.58 46.46 32.12
C ASN A 14 7.82 45.83 30.73
N LYS A 15 7.36 44.59 30.56
CA LYS A 15 7.34 43.93 29.23
C LYS A 15 6.51 44.76 28.24
N PRO A 16 6.91 44.85 26.96
CA PRO A 16 6.18 45.63 25.96
C PRO A 16 4.78 45.05 25.74
N VAL A 17 3.75 45.84 26.05
CA VAL A 17 2.35 45.50 25.76
C VAL A 17 2.08 45.79 24.28
N VAL A 18 1.90 44.72 23.48
CA VAL A 18 1.46 44.85 22.09
C VAL A 18 0.01 45.33 22.06
N ARG A 19 -0.19 46.64 21.86
CA ARG A 19 -1.51 47.20 21.55
C ARG A 19 -1.92 46.77 20.13
N LYS A 20 -2.96 45.95 20.03
CA LYS A 20 -3.66 45.74 18.75
C LYS A 20 -4.54 46.96 18.46
N THR A 21 -4.15 47.78 17.50
CA THR A 21 -5.01 48.83 16.94
C THR A 21 -5.76 48.27 15.74
N THR A 22 -7.05 47.99 15.89
CA THR A 22 -7.91 47.63 14.75
C THR A 22 -8.31 48.89 14.00
N VAL A 23 -7.70 49.14 12.84
CA VAL A 23 -8.15 50.18 11.91
C VAL A 23 -9.26 49.58 11.05
N GLN A 24 -10.48 50.08 11.18
CA GLN A 24 -11.53 49.79 10.21
C GLN A 24 -11.30 50.64 8.96
N VAL A 25 -10.99 49.99 7.84
CA VAL A 25 -10.99 50.61 6.52
C VAL A 25 -12.43 50.60 5.99
N PRO A 26 -13.02 51.74 5.60
CA PRO A 26 -14.35 51.75 5.00
C PRO A 26 -14.32 51.01 3.66
N VAL A 27 -15.10 49.94 3.54
CA VAL A 27 -15.37 49.30 2.25
C VAL A 27 -16.34 50.19 1.48
N ALA A 28 -15.91 50.74 0.36
CA ALA A 28 -16.81 51.46 -0.55
C ALA A 28 -17.87 50.48 -1.08
N GLN A 29 -19.15 50.86 -0.98
CA GLN A 29 -20.23 50.04 -1.52
C GLN A 29 -20.12 49.93 -3.06
N PRO A 30 -20.38 48.77 -3.67
CA PRO A 30 -20.53 48.67 -5.11
C PRO A 30 -21.72 49.54 -5.56
N GLY A 31 -21.44 50.53 -6.41
CA GLY A 31 -22.50 51.32 -7.06
C GLY A 31 -23.38 50.44 -7.94
N ALA A 32 -24.66 50.79 -8.05
CA ALA A 32 -25.62 50.04 -8.86
C ALA A 32 -25.20 49.98 -10.35
N ASN A 33 -25.26 48.79 -10.94
CA ASN A 33 -25.00 48.62 -12.38
C ASN A 33 -26.08 49.32 -13.22
N PRO A 34 -25.69 50.06 -14.28
CA PRO A 34 -26.64 50.60 -15.24
C PRO A 34 -27.25 49.49 -16.12
N PRO A 35 -28.45 49.70 -16.70
CA PRO A 35 -29.11 48.70 -17.55
C PRO A 35 -28.39 48.53 -18.90
N PRO A 36 -28.44 47.33 -19.51
CA PRO A 36 -27.80 47.07 -20.80
C PRO A 36 -28.57 47.75 -21.96
N PRO A 37 -27.87 48.21 -23.02
CA PRO A 37 -28.49 48.85 -24.16
C PRO A 37 -29.25 47.86 -25.07
N HIS A 38 -30.28 48.36 -25.74
CA HIS A 38 -31.15 47.61 -26.63
C HIS A 38 -30.44 47.08 -27.89
N ALA A 39 -30.74 45.83 -28.26
CA ALA A 39 -30.57 45.31 -29.62
C ALA A 39 -31.89 45.46 -30.41
N PRO A 40 -31.84 45.70 -31.73
CA PRO A 40 -33.04 45.98 -32.53
C PRO A 40 -33.86 44.74 -32.90
N ALA A 41 -35.19 44.89 -32.92
CA ALA A 41 -36.09 43.99 -33.65
C ALA A 41 -36.05 44.33 -35.16
N SER A 42 -36.56 43.54 -36.11
CA SER A 42 -37.58 42.48 -36.07
C SER A 42 -37.54 41.60 -37.34
N GLY A 43 -38.01 40.35 -37.28
CA GLY A 43 -38.27 39.54 -38.47
C GLY A 43 -38.93 38.18 -38.12
N ALA A 44 -40.23 38.04 -38.36
CA ALA A 44 -41.03 36.89 -37.91
C ALA A 44 -41.08 35.72 -38.93
N ILE A 45 -41.31 34.49 -38.45
CA ILE A 45 -41.88 33.35 -39.19
C ILE A 45 -42.44 32.31 -38.19
N PRO A 46 -43.46 31.49 -38.54
CA PRO A 46 -44.53 31.16 -37.58
C PRO A 46 -44.49 29.76 -36.94
N ALA A 47 -45.36 29.56 -35.94
CA ALA A 47 -45.53 28.33 -35.18
C ALA A 47 -46.00 27.12 -36.02
N ARG A 48 -45.52 25.92 -35.63
CA ARG A 48 -46.12 24.62 -36.02
C ARG A 48 -46.37 23.72 -34.81
N ARG A 49 -47.30 22.79 -35.01
CA ARG A 49 -48.05 22.04 -33.97
C ARG A 49 -47.21 20.99 -33.24
N ARG A 50 -47.64 20.63 -32.02
CA ARG A 50 -47.17 19.43 -31.32
C ARG A 50 -47.51 18.18 -32.14
N ASP A 51 -46.51 17.32 -32.34
CA ASP A 51 -46.65 15.99 -32.92
C ASP A 51 -47.12 14.98 -31.84
N PRO A 52 -48.15 14.14 -32.10
CA PRO A 52 -48.64 13.17 -31.11
C PRO A 52 -47.73 11.96 -30.85
N ASN A 53 -46.77 11.64 -31.73
CA ASN A 53 -46.08 10.34 -31.73
C ASN A 53 -44.67 10.34 -31.09
N ARG A 54 -44.46 11.09 -30.00
CA ARG A 54 -43.14 11.17 -29.33
C ARG A 54 -42.67 9.87 -28.63
N PHE A 55 -43.50 8.82 -28.59
CA PHE A 55 -43.16 7.51 -28.02
C PHE A 55 -43.58 6.36 -28.95
N GLN A 56 -42.77 6.07 -29.96
CA GLN A 56 -42.81 4.80 -30.70
C GLN A 56 -41.39 4.24 -30.86
N LEU A 57 -41.17 2.99 -30.46
CA LEU A 57 -39.90 2.29 -30.64
C LEU A 57 -39.70 1.92 -32.11
N SER A 58 -38.56 2.30 -32.69
CA SER A 58 -38.14 1.84 -34.01
C SER A 58 -37.58 0.41 -33.94
N GLN A 59 -38.33 -0.56 -34.45
CA GLN A 59 -37.78 -1.89 -34.77
C GLN A 59 -36.96 -1.80 -36.06
N THR A 60 -35.68 -2.18 -36.03
CA THR A 60 -34.86 -2.35 -37.24
C THR A 60 -34.71 -3.83 -37.59
N SER A 61 -35.29 -4.23 -38.72
CA SER A 61 -35.32 -5.61 -39.21
C SER A 61 -33.98 -6.08 -39.78
N ARG A 62 -33.48 -7.23 -39.30
CA ARG A 62 -32.43 -8.01 -39.98
C ARG A 62 -32.98 -8.68 -41.24
N THR A 63 -32.23 -8.62 -42.33
CA THR A 63 -32.44 -9.47 -43.51
C THR A 63 -31.71 -10.81 -43.37
N LYS A 64 -32.40 -11.92 -43.66
CA LYS A 64 -31.79 -13.23 -43.93
C LYS A 64 -32.55 -13.94 -45.03
N SER A 65 -31.81 -14.61 -45.92
CA SER A 65 -32.32 -15.43 -47.03
C SER A 65 -32.81 -16.82 -46.57
N LYS A 66 -33.61 -17.49 -47.41
CA LYS A 66 -34.32 -18.75 -47.12
C LYS A 66 -33.57 -20.01 -47.58
N SER A 67 -33.81 -21.12 -46.88
CA SER A 67 -34.05 -22.45 -47.49
C SER A 67 -34.87 -23.37 -46.55
N ALA A 68 -35.47 -24.43 -47.14
CA ALA A 68 -36.52 -25.35 -46.62
C ALA A 68 -36.25 -26.01 -45.24
N ALA A 69 -37.23 -26.17 -44.32
CA ALA A 69 -38.38 -27.12 -44.23
C ALA A 69 -37.97 -28.59 -43.92
N THR A 70 -38.53 -29.32 -42.93
CA THR A 70 -39.96 -29.64 -42.70
C THR A 70 -40.29 -30.18 -41.27
N ASN A 71 -41.60 -30.21 -40.95
CA ASN A 71 -42.35 -31.05 -39.98
C ASN A 71 -42.22 -30.92 -38.43
N ARG A 72 -43.38 -30.60 -37.82
CA ARG A 72 -43.84 -30.97 -36.45
C ARG A 72 -44.94 -32.05 -36.55
N PRO A 73 -45.32 -32.73 -35.46
CA PRO A 73 -46.53 -32.35 -34.69
C PRO A 73 -46.32 -32.55 -33.15
N ASN A 74 -47.24 -32.29 -32.20
CA ASN A 74 -48.59 -31.71 -32.20
C ASN A 74 -48.87 -30.95 -30.88
N ALA A 75 -50.01 -30.25 -30.78
CA ALA A 75 -50.43 -29.48 -29.59
C ALA A 75 -51.46 -30.23 -28.71
N VAL A 76 -51.67 -29.78 -27.45
CA VAL A 76 -53.00 -29.64 -26.79
C VAL A 76 -52.96 -28.45 -25.80
N SER A 77 -54.08 -27.76 -25.60
CA SER A 77 -54.24 -26.55 -24.78
C SER A 77 -55.38 -26.68 -23.75
N ARG A 78 -55.38 -25.85 -22.68
CA ARG A 78 -56.53 -25.12 -22.02
C ARG A 78 -56.17 -24.75 -20.56
N ARG A 79 -56.27 -23.47 -20.17
CA ARG A 79 -57.38 -22.74 -19.46
C ARG A 79 -57.72 -23.27 -18.05
N ALA A 80 -58.14 -22.48 -17.05
CA ALA A 80 -58.05 -21.02 -16.75
C ALA A 80 -58.70 -20.73 -15.35
N LEU A 81 -58.47 -19.52 -14.79
CA LEU A 81 -59.34 -18.76 -13.84
C LEU A 81 -59.45 -19.14 -12.33
N ASP A 82 -58.97 -18.21 -11.49
CA ASP A 82 -59.68 -17.43 -10.44
C ASP A 82 -60.37 -18.03 -9.17
N SER A 83 -59.71 -17.76 -8.03
CA SER A 83 -60.20 -16.85 -6.94
C SER A 83 -60.77 -17.36 -5.58
N VAL A 84 -60.31 -16.66 -4.51
CA VAL A 84 -61.05 -16.17 -3.30
C VAL A 84 -61.21 -17.01 -2.00
N ARG A 85 -60.72 -16.41 -0.88
CA ARG A 85 -61.00 -16.61 0.59
C ARG A 85 -60.66 -17.98 1.21
N GLY A 86 -60.20 -18.09 2.47
CA GLY A 86 -59.84 -17.14 3.54
C GLY A 86 -59.96 -17.82 4.93
N VAL A 87 -59.42 -17.25 6.04
CA VAL A 87 -59.85 -17.42 7.47
C VAL A 87 -58.82 -16.76 8.45
N LYS A 88 -59.30 -16.23 9.59
CA LYS A 88 -58.51 -15.67 10.72
C LYS A 88 -58.59 -16.58 11.96
N ARG A 89 -57.62 -16.48 12.90
CA ARG A 89 -57.86 -16.45 14.37
C ARG A 89 -56.63 -15.99 15.18
N LYS A 90 -56.87 -15.55 16.43
CA LYS A 90 -55.94 -15.03 17.45
C LYS A 90 -56.24 -15.73 18.79
N SER A 91 -55.23 -16.05 19.61
CA SER A 91 -55.21 -16.11 21.10
C SER A 91 -54.09 -17.05 21.61
N ALA A 92 -53.64 -17.10 22.86
CA ALA A 92 -53.22 -16.08 23.86
C ALA A 92 -52.81 -16.81 25.16
N THR A 93 -51.72 -16.35 25.83
CA THR A 93 -51.37 -16.60 27.27
C THR A 93 -51.10 -18.07 27.72
N PRO A 94 -50.54 -18.39 28.93
CA PRO A 94 -50.52 -17.61 30.21
C PRO A 94 -49.17 -17.37 30.91
N ASP A 95 -49.21 -16.43 31.88
CA ASP A 95 -48.23 -16.11 32.94
C ASP A 95 -48.42 -16.97 34.21
N VAL A 96 -47.43 -16.94 35.13
CA VAL A 96 -47.60 -17.29 36.55
C VAL A 96 -46.85 -16.29 37.47
N ASN A 97 -47.55 -15.83 38.52
CA ASN A 97 -47.20 -14.79 39.52
C ASN A 97 -46.02 -15.17 40.47
N GLN A 98 -45.45 -14.29 41.32
CA GLN A 98 -46.05 -13.85 42.62
C GLN A 98 -45.27 -12.75 43.41
N PHE A 99 -46.04 -11.80 43.99
CA PHE A 99 -45.90 -11.03 45.26
C PHE A 99 -44.64 -10.14 45.53
N SER A 100 -44.68 -9.02 46.28
CA SER A 100 -45.73 -8.35 47.13
C SER A 100 -45.45 -6.84 47.33
N ASP A 101 -46.51 -6.01 47.42
CA ASP A 101 -46.89 -4.92 48.38
C ASP A 101 -45.80 -4.12 49.18
N GLU A 102 -45.89 -2.86 49.66
CA GLU A 102 -46.92 -1.82 50.00
C GLU A 102 -46.27 -0.38 49.85
N ASP A 103 -46.87 0.79 50.14
CA ASP A 103 -48.08 1.49 49.60
C ASP A 103 -48.03 3.04 49.89
N GLY A 104 -48.76 3.89 49.12
CA GLY A 104 -49.09 5.34 49.37
C GLY A 104 -47.99 6.43 49.24
N ASP A 105 -48.28 7.74 49.02
CA ASP A 105 -49.47 8.45 48.48
C ASP A 105 -49.08 9.86 47.91
N SER A 106 -49.87 10.33 46.95
CA SER A 106 -50.04 11.65 46.29
C SER A 106 -49.22 12.90 46.72
N SER A 107 -48.59 13.57 45.75
CA SER A 107 -49.19 14.80 45.14
C SER A 107 -48.35 15.40 43.99
N GLU A 108 -49.04 16.06 43.05
CA GLU A 108 -48.50 16.51 41.76
C GLU A 108 -47.77 17.87 41.79
N VAL A 109 -46.74 18.03 40.96
CA VAL A 109 -46.62 19.12 39.96
C VAL A 109 -45.67 18.67 38.86
N GLY A 110 -46.13 18.60 37.61
CA GLY A 110 -45.30 18.18 36.48
C GLY A 110 -44.68 19.34 35.70
N THR A 111 -43.61 19.04 34.94
CA THR A 111 -43.51 19.32 33.49
C THR A 111 -42.31 18.60 32.86
N THR A 112 -42.55 18.00 31.68
CA THR A 112 -41.60 17.70 30.58
C THR A 112 -40.43 16.72 30.79
N ASP A 113 -40.65 15.50 30.27
CA ASP A 113 -39.78 14.71 29.37
C ASP A 113 -38.38 15.26 29.00
N SER A 114 -37.33 14.44 28.83
CA SER A 114 -37.18 12.99 29.02
C SER A 114 -35.67 12.63 28.98
N GLU A 115 -35.16 11.84 29.94
CA GLU A 115 -33.74 11.43 29.93
C GLU A 115 -33.56 10.12 29.13
N ALA A 116 -32.94 10.20 27.94
CA ALA A 116 -32.68 9.03 27.09
C ALA A 116 -31.23 8.53 27.23
N SER A 117 -31.10 7.40 27.93
CA SER A 117 -29.90 6.61 28.21
C SER A 117 -28.74 6.67 27.21
N ARG A 118 -27.54 6.86 27.79
CA ARG A 118 -26.22 6.84 27.14
C ARG A 118 -26.01 5.58 26.29
N LYS A 119 -25.95 5.73 24.96
CA LYS A 119 -25.40 4.70 24.05
C LYS A 119 -23.94 5.00 23.73
N ARG A 120 -23.07 4.04 24.04
CA ARG A 120 -21.64 4.00 23.71
C ARG A 120 -21.44 4.17 22.20
N PRO A 121 -20.76 5.21 21.70
CA PRO A 121 -20.52 5.34 20.26
C PRO A 121 -19.56 4.24 19.79
N LYS A 122 -19.99 3.47 18.77
CA LYS A 122 -19.06 2.65 17.98
C LYS A 122 -18.08 3.58 17.28
N SER A 123 -16.80 3.26 17.33
CA SER A 123 -15.76 3.94 16.54
C SER A 123 -15.92 3.59 15.06
N SER A 124 -16.77 4.32 14.36
CA SER A 124 -16.95 4.20 12.92
C SER A 124 -15.77 4.82 12.18
N ILE A 125 -15.14 4.00 11.34
CA ILE A 125 -14.54 4.26 10.02
C ILE A 125 -14.20 5.73 9.66
N SER A 126 -12.98 5.92 9.16
CA SER A 126 -12.40 7.20 8.74
C SER A 126 -13.33 8.05 7.87
N SER A 127 -13.60 9.27 8.31
CA SER A 127 -14.46 10.25 7.64
C SER A 127 -13.80 10.85 6.38
N VAL A 128 -13.71 10.06 5.32
CA VAL A 128 -13.38 10.53 3.96
C VAL A 128 -14.61 10.60 3.04
N ASP A 129 -15.72 9.96 3.44
CA ASP A 129 -17.00 9.92 2.70
C ASP A 129 -17.82 11.21 2.90
N SER A 130 -17.29 12.34 2.44
CA SER A 130 -18.01 13.63 2.41
C SER A 130 -17.60 14.50 1.22
N HIS A 131 -17.59 13.89 0.02
CA HIS A 131 -17.70 14.61 -1.25
C HIS A 131 -18.87 14.02 -2.04
N SER A 132 -19.72 14.87 -2.60
CA SER A 132 -20.90 14.50 -3.40
C SER A 132 -20.54 14.11 -4.85
N GLY A 133 -19.39 13.45 -5.04
CA GLY A 133 -18.93 12.97 -6.34
C GLY A 133 -19.57 11.65 -6.73
N SER A 134 -19.32 11.20 -7.97
CA SER A 134 -19.64 9.83 -8.34
C SER A 134 -18.87 8.85 -7.43
N ARG A 135 -19.46 7.71 -7.08
CA ARG A 135 -18.69 6.64 -6.42
C ARG A 135 -18.07 5.76 -7.50
N ARG A 136 -16.78 5.46 -7.36
CA ARG A 136 -16.08 4.52 -8.25
C ARG A 136 -16.84 3.19 -8.29
N LYS A 137 -17.14 2.71 -9.50
CA LYS A 137 -17.63 1.34 -9.72
C LYS A 137 -16.42 0.41 -9.83
N LEU A 138 -16.44 -0.70 -9.09
CA LEU A 138 -15.40 -1.73 -9.13
C LEU A 138 -15.75 -2.91 -10.04
N VAL A 139 -17.02 -3.11 -10.39
CA VAL A 139 -17.45 -4.24 -11.24
C VAL A 139 -17.30 -3.91 -12.71
N SER A 140 -16.54 -4.74 -13.43
CA SER A 140 -16.58 -4.77 -14.89
C SER A 140 -17.80 -5.58 -15.33
N GLU A 141 -18.82 -4.92 -15.86
CA GLU A 141 -20.02 -5.61 -16.39
C GLU A 141 -19.65 -6.59 -17.52
N ASP A 142 -18.64 -6.26 -18.32
CA ASP A 142 -18.15 -7.08 -19.43
C ASP A 142 -17.50 -8.40 -18.98
N ALA A 143 -16.97 -8.47 -17.76
CA ALA A 143 -16.43 -9.69 -17.19
C ALA A 143 -17.51 -10.73 -16.80
N PHE A 144 -18.79 -10.34 -16.79
CA PHE A 144 -19.90 -11.20 -16.39
C PHE A 144 -20.98 -11.36 -17.48
N ARG A 145 -20.68 -10.95 -18.73
CA ARG A 145 -21.55 -11.19 -19.89
C ARG A 145 -21.48 -12.66 -20.31
N GLU A 146 -22.58 -13.19 -20.84
CA GLU A 146 -22.64 -14.58 -21.33
C GLU A 146 -22.04 -14.71 -22.74
N ASP A 147 -22.18 -13.66 -23.55
CA ASP A 147 -21.70 -13.59 -24.94
C ASP A 147 -20.28 -12.99 -25.07
N SER A 148 -19.48 -12.96 -23.99
CA SER A 148 -18.12 -12.40 -24.05
C SER A 148 -17.11 -13.39 -24.66
N ASP A 149 -16.30 -12.89 -25.61
CA ASP A 149 -15.24 -13.67 -26.24
C ASP A 149 -14.27 -14.29 -25.21
N PRO A 150 -13.65 -15.45 -25.53
CA PRO A 150 -12.63 -16.06 -24.68
C PRO A 150 -11.50 -15.08 -24.37
N LEU A 151 -11.23 -14.90 -23.08
CA LEU A 151 -10.18 -14.03 -22.59
C LEU A 151 -8.80 -14.63 -22.91
N SER A 152 -8.00 -13.89 -23.68
CA SER A 152 -6.60 -14.22 -23.97
C SER A 152 -5.71 -13.58 -22.91
N PHE A 153 -5.09 -14.40 -22.06
CA PHE A 153 -4.15 -14.00 -21.00
C PHE A 153 -3.08 -15.07 -20.82
N ILE A 154 -1.95 -14.71 -20.20
CA ILE A 154 -0.84 -15.64 -19.98
C ILE A 154 -1.14 -16.52 -18.76
N HIS A 155 -1.19 -17.85 -18.91
CA HIS A 155 -1.44 -18.73 -17.77
C HIS A 155 -0.19 -18.90 -16.90
N GLY A 156 -0.38 -19.20 -15.60
CA GLY A 156 0.72 -19.59 -14.71
C GLY A 156 1.54 -20.78 -15.21
N ALA A 157 0.92 -21.71 -15.95
CA ALA A 157 1.60 -22.81 -16.65
C ALA A 157 2.44 -22.36 -17.86
N ASP A 158 2.11 -21.23 -18.47
CA ASP A 158 2.89 -20.68 -19.59
C ASP A 158 4.18 -20.02 -19.06
N ALA A 159 4.09 -19.36 -17.90
CA ALA A 159 5.25 -18.82 -17.19
C ALA A 159 6.23 -19.91 -16.73
N THR A 160 5.74 -21.10 -16.31
CA THR A 160 6.61 -22.24 -15.95
C THR A 160 7.16 -22.98 -17.16
N SER A 161 6.40 -23.12 -18.25
CA SER A 161 6.85 -23.87 -19.44
C SER A 161 7.81 -23.07 -20.31
N ALA A 162 7.58 -21.77 -20.52
CA ALA A 162 8.50 -20.89 -21.26
C ALA A 162 9.89 -20.79 -20.62
N TYR A 163 9.98 -21.02 -19.30
CA TYR A 163 11.21 -20.92 -18.51
C TYR A 163 11.55 -22.23 -17.78
N ALA A 164 11.18 -23.38 -18.34
CA ALA A 164 11.21 -24.70 -17.69
C ALA A 164 12.53 -25.05 -16.95
N ALA A 165 13.69 -24.58 -17.43
CA ALA A 165 14.98 -24.75 -16.77
C ALA A 165 15.02 -24.18 -15.33
N LYS A 166 14.26 -23.10 -15.04
CA LYS A 166 14.16 -22.50 -13.70
C LYS A 166 13.31 -23.32 -12.72
N PHE A 167 12.67 -24.40 -13.16
CA PHE A 167 11.71 -25.17 -12.38
C PHE A 167 12.12 -26.64 -12.19
N LYS A 168 11.53 -27.28 -11.17
CA LYS A 168 11.53 -28.73 -10.95
C LYS A 168 10.14 -29.22 -10.55
N ASN A 169 9.89 -30.52 -10.69
CA ASN A 169 8.64 -31.14 -10.25
C ASN A 169 8.46 -31.03 -8.72
N ALA A 170 7.21 -31.10 -8.27
CA ALA A 170 6.89 -31.13 -6.85
C ALA A 170 7.26 -32.47 -6.21
N PHE A 171 7.83 -32.43 -5.00
CA PHE A 171 8.14 -33.58 -4.14
C PHE A 171 8.91 -34.72 -4.84
N ASP A 172 9.77 -34.34 -5.79
CA ASP A 172 10.61 -35.22 -6.60
C ASP A 172 9.84 -36.33 -7.37
N TYR A 173 8.56 -36.07 -7.72
CA TYR A 173 7.77 -36.91 -8.63
C TYR A 173 8.38 -36.92 -10.04
N ASP A 174 8.37 -38.09 -10.71
CA ASP A 174 8.85 -38.25 -12.09
C ASP A 174 8.07 -37.39 -13.09
N ASP A 175 6.74 -37.39 -12.98
CA ASP A 175 5.82 -36.58 -13.80
C ASP A 175 5.33 -35.33 -13.05
N TYR A 176 5.09 -34.24 -13.79
CA TYR A 176 4.42 -33.06 -13.25
C TYR A 176 2.90 -33.15 -13.43
N SER A 177 2.16 -32.66 -12.43
CA SER A 177 0.72 -32.46 -12.52
C SER A 177 0.39 -31.00 -12.81
N SER A 178 -0.85 -30.72 -13.20
CA SER A 178 -1.36 -29.35 -13.38
C SER A 178 -2.76 -29.22 -12.77
N VAL A 179 -3.16 -27.98 -12.47
CA VAL A 179 -4.53 -27.64 -12.03
C VAL A 179 -5.10 -26.52 -12.88
N GLU A 180 -6.43 -26.43 -12.91
CA GLU A 180 -7.15 -25.27 -13.42
C GLU A 180 -7.84 -24.57 -12.24
N LEU A 181 -7.49 -23.31 -11.96
CA LEU A 181 -8.13 -22.49 -10.93
C LEU A 181 -9.21 -21.61 -11.56
N LEU A 182 -10.45 -21.70 -11.05
CA LEU A 182 -11.54 -20.84 -11.47
C LEU A 182 -11.38 -19.42 -10.89
N TYR A 183 -11.58 -18.42 -11.74
CA TYR A 183 -11.56 -17.01 -11.37
C TYR A 183 -12.99 -16.45 -11.22
N PRO A 184 -13.17 -15.27 -10.61
CA PRO A 184 -14.49 -14.78 -10.20
C PRO A 184 -15.33 -14.22 -11.35
N SER A 185 -14.75 -13.91 -12.51
CA SER A 185 -15.50 -13.56 -13.72
C SER A 185 -16.22 -14.78 -14.31
N ARG A 186 -17.10 -14.59 -15.31
CA ARG A 186 -17.70 -15.74 -16.02
C ARG A 186 -16.73 -16.41 -17.01
N ASN A 187 -15.62 -15.76 -17.31
CA ASN A 187 -14.68 -16.16 -18.35
C ASN A 187 -13.32 -16.51 -17.75
N GLY A 188 -13.03 -17.81 -17.70
CA GLY A 188 -11.67 -18.32 -17.54
C GLY A 188 -11.42 -19.13 -16.27
N LYS A 189 -10.80 -20.28 -16.47
CA LYS A 189 -9.91 -20.87 -15.48
C LYS A 189 -8.47 -20.55 -15.90
N GLU A 190 -7.56 -20.42 -14.95
CA GLU A 190 -6.12 -20.36 -15.24
C GLU A 190 -5.47 -21.71 -14.98
N ARG A 191 -4.66 -22.18 -15.94
CA ARG A 191 -3.85 -23.39 -15.79
C ARG A 191 -2.56 -23.09 -15.04
N PHE A 192 -2.18 -23.97 -14.11
CA PHE A 192 -0.92 -23.91 -13.36
C PHE A 192 -0.22 -25.27 -13.39
N ASP A 193 1.08 -25.29 -13.64
CA ASP A 193 1.90 -26.48 -13.39
C ASP A 193 2.25 -26.57 -11.90
N LEU A 194 2.14 -27.76 -11.31
CA LEU A 194 2.54 -28.01 -9.92
C LEU A 194 4.05 -28.26 -9.83
N LYS A 195 4.81 -27.16 -9.87
CA LYS A 195 6.28 -27.12 -9.92
C LYS A 195 6.84 -26.19 -8.84
N TRP A 196 8.07 -26.48 -8.40
CA TRP A 196 8.85 -25.57 -7.57
C TRP A 196 9.85 -24.77 -8.42
N PRO A 197 10.06 -23.48 -8.12
CA PRO A 197 11.23 -22.78 -8.64
C PRO A 197 12.52 -23.36 -8.03
N ARG A 198 13.63 -23.26 -8.76
CA ARG A 198 14.97 -23.63 -8.29
C ARG A 198 15.62 -22.55 -7.43
N THR A 199 15.33 -21.29 -7.74
CA THR A 199 15.75 -20.12 -6.96
C THR A 199 14.60 -19.68 -6.05
N LYS A 200 14.90 -19.18 -4.84
CA LYS A 200 13.85 -18.71 -3.92
C LYS A 200 13.03 -17.53 -4.48
N ASP A 201 13.66 -16.70 -5.30
CA ASP A 201 13.12 -15.43 -5.79
C ASP A 201 12.47 -15.56 -7.20
N ASP A 202 12.53 -16.74 -7.81
CA ASP A 202 11.76 -17.04 -9.03
C ASP A 202 10.28 -17.31 -8.68
N TYR A 203 9.38 -17.04 -9.63
CA TYR A 203 7.93 -17.27 -9.51
C TYR A 203 7.59 -18.67 -8.97
N ASN A 204 6.61 -18.77 -8.05
CA ASN A 204 6.15 -20.04 -7.48
C ASN A 204 4.66 -20.27 -7.79
N PRO A 205 4.31 -21.20 -8.70
CA PRO A 205 2.93 -21.41 -9.13
C PRO A 205 2.02 -21.99 -8.04
N MET A 206 2.54 -22.86 -7.17
CA MET A 206 1.75 -23.43 -6.07
C MET A 206 1.39 -22.36 -5.03
N MET A 207 2.35 -21.49 -4.70
CA MET A 207 2.10 -20.34 -3.82
C MET A 207 1.17 -19.31 -4.45
N ASP A 208 1.24 -19.09 -5.77
CA ASP A 208 0.30 -18.19 -6.46
C ASP A 208 -1.13 -18.70 -6.39
N VAL A 209 -1.39 -19.99 -6.65
CA VAL A 209 -2.72 -20.59 -6.48
C VAL A 209 -3.22 -20.43 -5.05
N MET A 210 -2.39 -20.75 -4.04
CA MET A 210 -2.77 -20.61 -2.63
C MET A 210 -3.12 -19.17 -2.25
N ASN A 211 -2.29 -18.21 -2.67
CA ASN A 211 -2.52 -16.79 -2.40
C ASN A 211 -3.75 -16.28 -3.15
N THR A 212 -4.00 -16.76 -4.37
CA THR A 212 -5.17 -16.39 -5.19
C THR A 212 -6.45 -16.91 -4.57
N VAL A 213 -6.51 -18.20 -4.18
CA VAL A 213 -7.63 -18.79 -3.43
C VAL A 213 -7.91 -17.99 -2.14
N GLU A 214 -6.88 -17.69 -1.35
CA GLU A 214 -7.04 -16.89 -0.13
C GLU A 214 -7.60 -15.48 -0.40
N ASN A 215 -7.14 -14.82 -1.47
CA ASN A 215 -7.67 -13.51 -1.91
C ASN A 215 -9.14 -13.62 -2.38
N LEU A 216 -9.50 -14.65 -3.13
CA LEU A 216 -10.87 -14.85 -3.60
C LEU A 216 -11.85 -15.08 -2.44
N VAL A 217 -11.49 -15.94 -1.47
CA VAL A 217 -12.30 -16.13 -0.25
C VAL A 217 -12.37 -14.84 0.58
N THR A 218 -11.28 -14.06 0.68
CA THR A 218 -11.26 -12.80 1.46
C THR A 218 -12.10 -11.67 0.81
N PHE A 219 -12.07 -11.56 -0.52
CA PHE A 219 -12.59 -10.38 -1.21
C PHE A 219 -13.88 -10.60 -2.00
N TYR A 220 -14.22 -11.84 -2.38
CA TYR A 220 -15.35 -12.14 -3.26
C TYR A 220 -16.45 -12.99 -2.60
N PHE A 221 -16.14 -13.75 -1.55
CA PHE A 221 -17.15 -14.55 -0.85
C PHE A 221 -17.99 -13.68 0.11
N PRO A 222 -19.28 -14.00 0.33
CA PRO A 222 -20.07 -13.42 1.42
C PRO A 222 -19.40 -13.63 2.79
N ALA A 223 -19.65 -12.73 3.74
CA ALA A 223 -18.94 -12.70 5.02
C ALA A 223 -19.03 -14.01 5.82
N GLU A 224 -20.20 -14.66 5.82
CA GLU A 224 -20.45 -15.92 6.51
C GLU A 224 -19.60 -17.06 5.91
N LEU A 225 -19.59 -17.16 4.57
CA LEU A 225 -18.85 -18.18 3.82
C LEU A 225 -17.34 -17.91 3.86
N SER A 226 -16.94 -16.63 3.84
CA SER A 226 -15.55 -16.20 3.98
C SER A 226 -14.97 -16.64 5.33
N GLY A 227 -15.70 -16.45 6.43
CA GLY A 227 -15.28 -16.90 7.76
C GLY A 227 -15.06 -18.42 7.84
N GLU A 228 -15.92 -19.21 7.21
CA GLU A 228 -15.82 -20.67 7.16
C GLU A 228 -14.61 -21.18 6.36
N TYR A 229 -14.24 -20.49 5.27
CA TYR A 229 -13.17 -20.91 4.36
C TYR A 229 -11.83 -20.16 4.53
N LEU A 230 -11.76 -19.17 5.44
CA LEU A 230 -10.50 -18.58 5.92
C LEU A 230 -10.00 -19.20 7.23
N HIS A 231 -10.90 -19.71 8.08
CA HIS A 231 -10.56 -20.14 9.45
C HIS A 231 -10.99 -21.59 9.76
N GLY A 232 -10.36 -22.18 10.78
CA GLY A 232 -10.68 -23.54 11.22
C GLY A 232 -10.34 -24.64 10.19
N ASN A 233 -11.07 -25.76 10.27
CA ASN A 233 -10.72 -27.00 9.54
C ASN A 233 -11.00 -26.94 8.04
N LYS A 234 -12.02 -26.18 7.61
CA LYS A 234 -12.41 -26.01 6.20
C LYS A 234 -11.52 -25.02 5.44
N ALA A 235 -10.71 -24.23 6.13
CA ALA A 235 -9.86 -23.20 5.53
C ALA A 235 -8.99 -23.76 4.39
N PHE A 236 -9.21 -23.29 3.15
CA PHE A 236 -8.52 -23.80 1.95
C PHE A 236 -7.00 -23.65 2.09
N ARG A 237 -6.52 -22.47 2.51
CA ARG A 237 -5.09 -22.19 2.74
C ARG A 237 -4.46 -23.17 3.74
N GLY A 238 -5.17 -23.47 4.83
CA GLY A 238 -4.74 -24.42 5.85
C GLY A 238 -4.72 -25.88 5.34
N ARG A 239 -5.70 -26.27 4.52
CA ARG A 239 -5.76 -27.59 3.88
C ARG A 239 -4.65 -27.78 2.85
N LEU A 240 -4.45 -26.81 1.95
CA LEU A 240 -3.39 -26.83 0.95
C LEU A 240 -1.99 -26.89 1.62
N ASN A 241 -1.77 -26.13 2.70
CA ASN A 241 -0.54 -26.23 3.51
C ASN A 241 -0.33 -27.65 4.09
N ARG A 242 -1.39 -28.31 4.60
CA ARG A 242 -1.29 -29.69 5.11
C ARG A 242 -1.02 -30.71 4.00
N ALA A 243 -1.65 -30.56 2.83
CA ALA A 243 -1.36 -31.40 1.68
C ALA A 243 0.11 -31.28 1.23
N MET A 244 0.68 -30.07 1.29
CA MET A 244 2.11 -29.83 1.03
C MET A 244 3.02 -30.43 2.11
N GLN A 245 2.65 -30.36 3.39
CA GLN A 245 3.38 -31.01 4.49
C GLN A 245 3.36 -32.55 4.41
N ARG A 246 2.36 -33.11 3.71
CA ARG A 246 2.20 -34.55 3.43
C ARG A 246 2.75 -34.95 2.06
N GLU A 247 3.28 -34.00 1.29
CA GLU A 247 3.84 -34.22 -0.05
C GLU A 247 2.83 -34.85 -1.04
N SER A 248 1.53 -34.60 -0.80
CA SER A 248 0.41 -35.21 -1.51
C SER A 248 -0.12 -34.28 -2.59
N ILE A 249 0.31 -34.52 -3.83
CA ILE A 249 -0.22 -33.83 -5.02
C ILE A 249 -1.71 -34.15 -5.26
N PRO A 250 -2.20 -35.40 -5.14
CA PRO A 250 -3.63 -35.69 -5.31
C PRO A 250 -4.51 -34.92 -4.31
N GLU A 251 -4.16 -34.93 -3.00
CA GLU A 251 -4.91 -34.17 -1.99
C GLU A 251 -4.92 -32.66 -2.32
N TRP A 252 -3.81 -32.13 -2.83
CA TRP A 252 -3.70 -30.72 -3.21
C TRP A 252 -4.60 -30.37 -4.42
N ILE A 253 -4.67 -31.23 -5.43
CA ILE A 253 -5.56 -31.07 -6.59
C ILE A 253 -7.03 -31.11 -6.16
N GLU A 254 -7.43 -32.12 -5.38
CA GLU A 254 -8.80 -32.27 -4.86
C GLU A 254 -9.28 -31.02 -4.12
N ILE A 255 -8.41 -30.38 -3.33
CA ILE A 255 -8.75 -29.14 -2.61
C ILE A 255 -9.00 -27.96 -3.57
N VAL A 256 -8.28 -27.88 -4.70
CA VAL A 256 -8.52 -26.84 -5.73
C VAL A 256 -9.80 -27.12 -6.51
N GLU A 257 -10.11 -28.39 -6.80
CA GLU A 257 -11.37 -28.79 -7.43
C GLU A 257 -12.58 -28.53 -6.51
N GLU A 258 -12.45 -28.75 -5.21
CA GLU A 258 -13.44 -28.36 -4.21
C GLU A 258 -13.64 -26.83 -4.20
N PHE A 259 -12.56 -26.04 -4.20
CA PHE A 259 -12.66 -24.57 -4.28
C PHE A 259 -13.42 -24.12 -5.52
N ASN A 260 -13.09 -24.68 -6.69
CA ASN A 260 -13.80 -24.39 -7.95
C ASN A 260 -15.29 -24.73 -7.85
N SER A 261 -15.62 -25.84 -7.19
CA SER A 261 -17.00 -26.31 -6.98
C SER A 261 -17.80 -25.41 -6.02
N VAL A 262 -17.13 -24.76 -5.07
CA VAL A 262 -17.72 -23.76 -4.16
C VAL A 262 -17.89 -22.41 -4.86
N LEU A 263 -16.92 -21.99 -5.68
CA LEU A 263 -16.94 -20.69 -6.37
C LEU A 263 -17.94 -20.65 -7.54
N ALA A 264 -18.06 -21.73 -8.34
CA ALA A 264 -18.88 -21.72 -9.55
C ALA A 264 -20.38 -21.35 -9.32
N PRO A 265 -21.09 -21.87 -8.29
CA PRO A 265 -22.45 -21.44 -7.99
C PRO A 265 -22.59 -19.95 -7.67
N LEU A 266 -21.61 -19.36 -6.95
CA LEU A 266 -21.62 -17.95 -6.55
C LEU A 266 -21.45 -17.00 -7.75
N ILE A 267 -20.79 -17.47 -8.83
CA ILE A 267 -20.68 -16.74 -10.10
C ILE A 267 -22.00 -16.84 -10.87
N GLN A 268 -22.61 -18.04 -10.89
CA GLN A 268 -23.84 -18.33 -11.63
C GLN A 268 -25.07 -17.61 -11.05
N ASP A 269 -25.19 -17.54 -9.72
CA ASP A 269 -26.33 -16.91 -9.04
C ASP A 269 -26.20 -15.38 -8.88
N GLY A 270 -25.09 -14.80 -9.34
CA GLY A 270 -24.83 -13.37 -9.27
C GLY A 270 -24.30 -12.87 -7.92
N THR A 271 -23.99 -13.76 -6.97
CA THR A 271 -23.47 -13.41 -5.64
C THR A 271 -22.14 -12.68 -5.71
N ILE A 272 -21.21 -13.16 -6.54
CA ILE A 272 -19.89 -12.52 -6.72
C ILE A 272 -20.01 -11.05 -7.15
N GLN A 273 -20.88 -10.77 -8.13
CA GLN A 273 -21.15 -9.43 -8.63
C GLN A 273 -21.79 -8.55 -7.54
N ARG A 274 -22.67 -9.13 -6.71
CA ARG A 274 -23.33 -8.43 -5.60
C ARG A 274 -22.36 -8.08 -4.47
N GLU A 275 -21.42 -8.95 -4.13
CA GLU A 275 -20.37 -8.66 -3.14
C GLU A 275 -19.40 -7.59 -3.66
N LEU A 276 -18.97 -7.67 -4.92
CA LEU A 276 -18.15 -6.63 -5.54
C LEU A 276 -18.85 -5.25 -5.59
N ARG A 277 -20.15 -5.19 -5.89
CA ARG A 277 -20.92 -3.93 -5.92
C ARG A 277 -21.03 -3.25 -4.55
N GLN A 278 -20.86 -3.99 -3.45
CA GLN A 278 -20.86 -3.43 -2.09
C GLN A 278 -19.52 -2.77 -1.72
N ARG A 279 -18.44 -3.07 -2.46
CA ARG A 279 -17.10 -2.53 -2.21
C ARG A 279 -16.87 -1.23 -3.00
N HIS A 280 -16.26 -0.23 -2.33
CA HIS A 280 -15.92 1.08 -2.92
C HIS A 280 -14.43 1.25 -3.24
N SER A 281 -13.56 0.42 -2.68
CA SER A 281 -12.11 0.51 -2.82
C SER A 281 -11.47 -0.87 -2.76
N LEU A 282 -10.34 -1.04 -3.46
CA LEU A 282 -9.50 -2.23 -3.34
C LEU A 282 -8.56 -2.07 -2.13
N THR A 283 -8.26 -3.18 -1.44
CA THR A 283 -7.24 -3.21 -0.38
C THR A 283 -5.86 -3.46 -0.99
N LEU A 284 -4.81 -2.99 -0.32
CA LEU A 284 -3.43 -3.16 -0.81
C LEU A 284 -3.10 -4.64 -1.14
N LYS A 285 -3.42 -5.60 -0.26
CA LYS A 285 -3.19 -7.04 -0.50
C LYS A 285 -3.78 -7.54 -1.83
N TRP A 286 -4.96 -7.03 -2.20
CA TRP A 286 -5.66 -7.40 -3.44
C TRP A 286 -5.02 -6.75 -4.66
N ILE A 287 -4.62 -5.48 -4.55
CA ILE A 287 -3.88 -4.73 -5.58
C ILE A 287 -2.52 -5.41 -5.83
N GLU A 288 -1.75 -5.66 -4.77
CA GLU A 288 -0.47 -6.36 -4.79
C GLU A 288 -0.61 -7.74 -5.46
N ARG A 289 -1.64 -8.53 -5.13
CA ARG A 289 -1.83 -9.85 -5.78
C ARG A 289 -2.03 -9.70 -7.30
N ILE A 290 -2.91 -8.81 -7.75
CA ILE A 290 -3.20 -8.64 -9.19
C ILE A 290 -1.97 -8.10 -9.94
N LEU A 291 -1.33 -7.04 -9.43
CA LEU A 291 -0.16 -6.45 -10.09
C LEU A 291 1.04 -7.41 -10.09
N MET A 292 1.24 -8.17 -9.01
CA MET A 292 2.31 -9.16 -8.95
C MET A 292 2.07 -10.31 -9.94
N GLN A 293 0.82 -10.75 -10.17
CA GLN A 293 0.55 -11.72 -11.25
C GLN A 293 0.93 -11.16 -12.63
N ILE A 294 0.52 -9.92 -12.93
CA ILE A 294 0.84 -9.27 -14.22
C ILE A 294 2.36 -9.21 -14.42
N CYS A 295 3.09 -8.78 -13.38
CA CYS A 295 4.56 -8.72 -13.39
C CYS A 295 5.20 -10.11 -13.53
N GLU A 296 4.72 -11.13 -12.80
CA GLU A 296 5.18 -12.53 -12.88
C GLU A 296 5.03 -13.12 -14.29
N ARG A 297 3.98 -12.73 -15.04
CA ARG A 297 3.73 -13.21 -16.41
C ARG A 297 4.47 -12.44 -17.51
N THR A 298 5.03 -11.27 -17.21
CA THR A 298 5.54 -10.35 -18.25
C THR A 298 6.96 -9.83 -17.98
N VAL A 299 7.17 -9.09 -16.88
CA VAL A 299 8.44 -8.44 -16.53
C VAL A 299 9.39 -9.38 -15.82
N SER A 300 8.93 -10.10 -14.78
CA SER A 300 9.79 -10.93 -13.91
C SER A 300 10.65 -11.93 -14.70
N PRO A 301 10.11 -12.67 -15.70
CA PRO A 301 10.89 -13.62 -16.49
C PRO A 301 11.91 -12.97 -17.45
N LYS A 302 11.87 -11.65 -17.60
CA LYS A 302 12.77 -10.83 -18.42
C LYS A 302 13.55 -9.80 -17.58
N ALA A 303 13.47 -9.83 -16.25
CA ALA A 303 13.98 -8.78 -15.36
C ALA A 303 15.50 -8.55 -15.50
N GLU A 304 16.28 -9.60 -15.82
CA GLU A 304 17.72 -9.49 -16.11
C GLU A 304 18.03 -8.48 -17.23
N LYS A 305 17.12 -8.31 -18.21
CA LYS A 305 17.27 -7.33 -19.29
C LYS A 305 17.14 -5.88 -18.81
N LEU A 306 16.53 -5.64 -17.65
CA LEU A 306 16.45 -4.31 -17.04
C LEU A 306 17.78 -3.91 -16.38
N ASN A 307 18.65 -4.85 -15.99
CA ASN A 307 19.86 -4.51 -15.23
C ASN A 307 21.01 -3.89 -16.06
N ALA A 308 20.83 -3.71 -17.37
CA ALA A 308 21.86 -3.25 -18.32
C ALA A 308 22.12 -1.73 -18.29
N TYR A 309 22.08 -1.08 -17.12
CA TYR A 309 22.22 0.38 -17.00
C TYR A 309 23.65 0.89 -16.87
N LYS A 310 23.90 2.05 -17.50
CA LYS A 310 25.15 2.80 -17.35
C LYS A 310 25.12 3.62 -16.07
N VAL A 311 25.98 3.27 -15.11
CA VAL A 311 26.26 4.05 -13.91
C VAL A 311 26.57 5.50 -14.30
N GLY A 312 25.91 6.47 -13.64
CA GLY A 312 26.06 7.92 -13.90
C GLY A 312 25.09 8.53 -14.92
N SER A 313 24.25 7.74 -15.60
CA SER A 313 23.17 8.26 -16.45
C SER A 313 21.87 8.50 -15.68
N SER A 314 20.98 9.38 -16.16
CA SER A 314 19.61 9.55 -15.61
C SER A 314 18.74 8.28 -15.74
N ASN A 315 19.23 7.25 -16.42
CA ASN A 315 18.49 6.04 -16.80
C ASN A 315 18.54 4.94 -15.74
N VAL A 316 19.01 5.22 -14.51
CA VAL A 316 19.01 4.22 -13.44
C VAL A 316 17.57 3.96 -13.00
N TYR A 317 17.05 2.77 -13.33
CA TYR A 317 15.73 2.33 -12.92
C TYR A 317 15.65 2.19 -11.39
N GLY A 318 14.80 3.00 -10.77
CA GLY A 318 14.41 2.87 -9.37
C GLY A 318 12.93 2.57 -9.29
N GLU A 319 12.56 1.39 -8.81
CA GLU A 319 11.16 1.01 -8.67
C GLU A 319 10.53 1.61 -7.41
N LEU A 320 9.29 2.11 -7.54
CA LEU A 320 8.49 2.59 -6.43
C LEU A 320 7.55 1.48 -5.98
N LEU A 321 7.73 0.98 -4.76
CA LEU A 321 6.97 -0.16 -4.23
C LEU A 321 5.47 0.20 -4.04
N PRO A 322 4.54 -0.77 -4.21
CA PRO A 322 3.11 -0.50 -4.18
C PRO A 322 2.60 0.22 -2.92
N ARG A 323 3.19 -0.09 -1.76
CA ARG A 323 2.92 0.59 -0.48
C ARG A 323 3.14 2.09 -0.54
N LEU A 324 4.29 2.51 -1.09
CA LEU A 324 4.67 3.91 -1.24
C LEU A 324 3.72 4.61 -2.22
N ILE A 325 3.32 3.93 -3.30
CA ILE A 325 2.39 4.45 -4.30
C ILE A 325 0.98 4.67 -3.71
N THR A 326 0.43 3.71 -2.98
CA THR A 326 -0.84 3.85 -2.24
C THR A 326 -0.79 5.02 -1.25
N ASP A 327 0.33 5.19 -0.53
CA ASP A 327 0.53 6.31 0.39
C ASP A 327 0.67 7.66 -0.32
N ILE A 328 1.32 7.71 -1.49
CA ILE A 328 1.36 8.89 -2.36
C ILE A 328 -0.07 9.26 -2.79
N PHE A 329 -0.83 8.33 -3.37
CA PHE A 329 -2.20 8.58 -3.84
C PHE A 329 -3.12 9.09 -2.72
N ARG A 330 -2.97 8.55 -1.50
CA ARG A 330 -3.70 9.02 -0.31
C ARG A 330 -3.29 10.44 0.09
N LYS A 331 -1.98 10.75 0.14
CA LYS A 331 -1.47 12.08 0.52
C LYS A 331 -1.87 13.16 -0.50
N VAL A 332 -1.81 12.84 -1.80
CA VAL A 332 -2.25 13.75 -2.87
C VAL A 332 -3.74 13.67 -3.14
N GLN A 333 -4.52 12.86 -2.41
CA GLN A 333 -5.98 12.74 -2.57
C GLN A 333 -6.40 12.56 -4.04
N LEU A 334 -5.72 11.66 -4.75
CA LEU A 334 -6.05 11.30 -6.13
C LEU A 334 -7.39 10.54 -6.14
N ASN A 335 -8.27 10.85 -7.10
CA ASN A 335 -9.56 10.17 -7.24
C ASN A 335 -9.87 9.80 -8.69
N HIS A 336 -10.87 8.93 -8.88
CA HIS A 336 -11.21 8.33 -10.17
C HIS A 336 -11.65 9.31 -11.28
N GLU A 337 -12.05 10.54 -10.97
CA GLU A 337 -12.44 11.57 -11.96
C GLU A 337 -11.23 12.39 -12.45
N GLN A 338 -10.05 12.19 -11.86
CA GLN A 338 -8.82 12.95 -12.14
C GLN A 338 -7.90 12.24 -13.15
N MET A 339 -6.93 12.99 -13.69
CA MET A 339 -5.84 12.47 -14.52
C MET A 339 -4.52 12.35 -13.73
N PHE A 340 -3.89 11.18 -13.84
CA PHE A 340 -2.54 10.88 -13.33
C PHE A 340 -1.54 10.72 -14.49
N ILE A 341 -0.32 11.24 -14.31
CA ILE A 341 0.81 11.07 -15.23
C ILE A 341 2.06 10.63 -14.46
N ASP A 342 2.80 9.65 -15.00
CA ASP A 342 4.11 9.22 -14.51
C ASP A 342 5.20 9.53 -15.55
N LEU A 343 6.20 10.34 -15.18
CA LEU A 343 7.29 10.79 -16.06
C LEU A 343 8.56 9.98 -15.80
N GLY A 344 8.96 9.15 -16.77
CA GLY A 344 9.98 8.11 -16.58
C GLY A 344 9.38 6.84 -15.98
N SER A 345 8.28 6.36 -16.57
CA SER A 345 7.41 5.34 -15.97
C SER A 345 7.99 3.92 -15.98
N GLY A 346 9.16 3.69 -16.60
CA GLY A 346 9.78 2.37 -16.71
C GLY A 346 8.83 1.35 -17.35
N VAL A 347 8.61 0.22 -16.67
CA VAL A 347 7.67 -0.83 -17.12
C VAL A 347 6.18 -0.50 -16.84
N GLY A 348 5.89 0.68 -16.29
CA GLY A 348 4.52 1.20 -16.09
C GLY A 348 3.84 0.81 -14.78
N ASN A 349 4.53 0.18 -13.82
CA ASN A 349 3.92 -0.36 -12.59
C ASN A 349 3.05 0.66 -11.83
N VAL A 350 3.50 1.91 -11.71
CA VAL A 350 2.73 2.96 -11.02
C VAL A 350 1.47 3.37 -11.80
N VAL A 351 1.54 3.42 -13.12
CA VAL A 351 0.41 3.74 -14.01
C VAL A 351 -0.66 2.64 -13.93
N LEU A 352 -0.25 1.38 -13.90
CA LEU A 352 -1.14 0.23 -13.69
C LEU A 352 -1.79 0.29 -12.30
N GLN A 353 -1.02 0.64 -11.26
CA GLN A 353 -1.56 0.79 -9.92
C GLN A 353 -2.54 1.96 -9.83
N ALA A 354 -2.27 3.12 -10.44
CA ALA A 354 -3.20 4.26 -10.47
C ALA A 354 -4.55 3.85 -11.09
N ALA A 355 -4.52 3.19 -12.25
CA ALA A 355 -5.70 2.70 -12.93
C ALA A 355 -6.44 1.58 -12.17
N LEU A 356 -5.75 0.73 -11.41
CA LEU A 356 -6.36 -0.35 -10.64
C LEU A 356 -6.87 0.09 -9.26
N GLU A 357 -6.05 0.80 -8.48
CA GLU A 357 -6.35 1.26 -7.11
C GLU A 357 -7.34 2.42 -7.11
N ILE A 358 -7.12 3.43 -7.95
CA ILE A 358 -7.91 4.65 -7.97
C ILE A 358 -8.96 4.64 -9.08
N GLY A 359 -8.69 4.02 -10.22
CA GLY A 359 -9.61 4.01 -11.37
C GLY A 359 -9.56 5.28 -12.23
N CYS A 360 -8.52 6.10 -12.08
CA CYS A 360 -8.29 7.34 -12.83
C CYS A 360 -7.74 7.10 -14.25
N GLU A 361 -7.91 8.09 -15.14
CA GLU A 361 -7.18 8.13 -16.41
C GLU A 361 -5.68 8.28 -16.11
N SER A 362 -4.89 7.29 -16.51
CA SER A 362 -3.50 7.12 -16.07
C SER A 362 -2.57 7.03 -17.30
N TRP A 363 -1.57 7.90 -17.32
CA TRP A 363 -0.59 8.00 -18.40
C TRP A 363 0.83 7.72 -17.88
N GLY A 364 1.66 7.09 -18.69
CA GLY A 364 3.10 6.96 -18.47
C GLY A 364 3.90 7.31 -19.72
N ILE A 365 5.11 7.80 -19.54
CA ILE A 365 6.08 7.94 -20.63
C ILE A 365 7.46 7.42 -20.23
N GLU A 366 8.06 6.64 -21.11
CA GLU A 366 9.39 6.06 -20.96
C GLU A 366 10.16 6.16 -22.28
N GLN A 367 11.46 6.41 -22.23
CA GLN A 367 12.32 6.58 -23.41
C GLN A 367 13.11 5.30 -23.76
N LEU A 368 13.30 4.41 -22.78
CA LEU A 368 14.15 3.24 -22.89
C LEU A 368 13.41 2.09 -23.62
N PRO A 369 13.92 1.56 -24.74
CA PRO A 369 13.21 0.56 -25.54
C PRO A 369 12.81 -0.72 -24.79
N THR A 370 13.70 -1.27 -23.94
CA THR A 370 13.43 -2.51 -23.20
C THR A 370 12.31 -2.35 -22.16
N PRO A 371 12.34 -1.34 -21.25
CA PRO A 371 11.18 -0.98 -20.46
C PRO A 371 9.89 -0.77 -21.27
N CYS A 372 9.93 -0.07 -22.41
CA CYS A 372 8.75 0.14 -23.25
C CYS A 372 8.13 -1.16 -23.81
N GLU A 373 8.95 -2.08 -24.35
CA GLU A 373 8.50 -3.41 -24.80
C GLU A 373 7.79 -4.16 -23.67
N LEU A 374 8.41 -4.17 -22.49
CA LEU A 374 7.87 -4.84 -21.31
C LEU A 374 6.58 -4.17 -20.82
N ALA A 375 6.51 -2.84 -20.85
CA ALA A 375 5.33 -2.10 -20.42
C ALA A 375 4.13 -2.35 -21.35
N GLU A 376 4.36 -2.45 -22.67
CA GLU A 376 3.30 -2.84 -23.61
C GLU A 376 2.76 -4.24 -23.30
N MET A 377 3.64 -5.22 -23.02
CA MET A 377 3.23 -6.55 -22.56
C MET A 377 2.42 -6.49 -21.25
N GLN A 378 2.87 -5.68 -20.28
CA GLN A 378 2.14 -5.52 -19.01
C GLN A 378 0.74 -4.93 -19.23
N VAL A 379 0.55 -3.98 -20.16
CA VAL A 379 -0.76 -3.37 -20.44
C VAL A 379 -1.71 -4.38 -21.09
N GLN A 380 -1.22 -5.23 -21.99
CA GLN A 380 -2.02 -6.29 -22.61
C GLN A 380 -2.50 -7.29 -21.54
N GLU A 381 -1.57 -7.79 -20.72
CA GLU A 381 -1.88 -8.71 -19.62
C GLU A 381 -2.76 -8.04 -18.54
N PHE A 382 -2.53 -6.77 -18.20
CA PHE A 382 -3.34 -6.02 -17.22
C PHE A 382 -4.82 -5.96 -17.62
N ARG A 383 -5.12 -5.69 -18.90
CA ARG A 383 -6.51 -5.63 -19.39
C ARG A 383 -7.20 -6.98 -19.23
N ALA A 384 -6.56 -8.06 -19.67
CA ALA A 384 -7.13 -9.39 -19.58
C ALA A 384 -7.22 -9.89 -18.12
N ARG A 385 -6.16 -9.70 -17.33
CA ARG A 385 -6.10 -10.09 -15.91
C ARG A 385 -7.14 -9.36 -15.08
N THR A 386 -7.30 -8.05 -15.23
CA THR A 386 -8.30 -7.30 -14.44
C THR A 386 -9.73 -7.67 -14.82
N GLN A 387 -10.01 -8.01 -16.08
CA GLN A 387 -11.28 -8.59 -16.50
C GLN A 387 -11.48 -10.02 -15.96
N LEU A 388 -10.44 -10.86 -15.91
CA LEU A 388 -10.46 -12.18 -15.26
C LEU A 388 -10.81 -12.09 -13.76
N TRP A 389 -10.28 -11.08 -13.06
CA TRP A 389 -10.66 -10.74 -11.68
C TRP A 389 -12.03 -10.03 -11.56
N GLY A 390 -12.75 -9.77 -12.66
CA GLY A 390 -14.08 -9.14 -12.64
C GLY A 390 -14.08 -7.62 -12.39
N LEU A 391 -12.93 -6.97 -12.45
CA LEU A 391 -12.72 -5.59 -11.99
C LEU A 391 -12.72 -4.55 -13.13
N SER A 392 -13.35 -3.41 -12.88
CA SER A 392 -13.26 -2.22 -13.74
C SER A 392 -12.12 -1.29 -13.31
N THR A 393 -11.31 -0.89 -14.29
CA THR A 393 -10.10 -0.09 -14.13
C THR A 393 -10.21 1.25 -14.85
N GLY A 394 -9.33 2.18 -14.48
CA GLY A 394 -9.12 3.43 -15.22
C GLY A 394 -8.43 3.17 -16.57
N ALA A 395 -8.48 4.15 -17.47
CA ALA A 395 -7.78 4.06 -18.74
C ALA A 395 -6.26 4.06 -18.51
N VAL A 396 -5.54 3.11 -19.10
CA VAL A 396 -4.08 3.01 -19.08
C VAL A 396 -3.53 3.34 -20.46
N ASN A 397 -2.63 4.32 -20.52
CA ASN A 397 -1.97 4.77 -21.73
C ASN A 397 -0.46 4.90 -21.49
N LEU A 398 0.36 4.24 -22.28
CA LEU A 398 1.82 4.34 -22.17
C LEU A 398 2.41 4.87 -23.49
N LEU A 399 3.38 5.76 -23.37
CA LEU A 399 4.06 6.43 -24.47
C LEU A 399 5.55 6.04 -24.49
N ALA A 400 6.06 5.73 -25.68
CA ALA A 400 7.48 5.54 -25.91
C ALA A 400 8.11 6.83 -26.46
N GLY A 401 9.04 7.45 -25.73
CA GLY A 401 9.77 8.64 -26.16
C GLY A 401 10.36 9.45 -25.01
N ASP A 402 11.17 10.46 -25.35
CA ASP A 402 11.72 11.43 -24.40
C ASP A 402 10.61 12.34 -23.86
N MET A 403 10.36 12.28 -22.55
CA MET A 403 9.35 13.07 -21.85
C MET A 403 9.45 14.58 -22.08
N THR A 404 10.65 15.10 -22.37
CA THR A 404 10.92 16.53 -22.57
C THR A 404 10.66 17.03 -24.00
N THR A 405 10.51 16.13 -24.97
CA THR A 405 10.31 16.48 -26.39
C THR A 405 9.10 15.80 -27.05
N HIS A 406 8.49 14.81 -26.39
CA HIS A 406 7.36 14.07 -26.96
C HIS A 406 6.13 14.96 -27.19
N PRO A 407 5.57 15.01 -28.42
CA PRO A 407 4.61 16.05 -28.84
C PRO A 407 3.29 16.06 -28.06
N SER A 408 2.88 14.92 -27.48
CA SER A 408 1.66 14.85 -26.67
C SER A 408 1.81 15.39 -25.25
N ILE A 409 3.04 15.51 -24.72
CA ILE A 409 3.25 15.81 -23.29
C ILE A 409 2.70 17.19 -22.88
N PRO A 410 2.92 18.30 -23.63
CA PRO A 410 2.36 19.60 -23.26
C PRO A 410 0.82 19.58 -23.13
N ALA A 411 0.13 18.91 -24.05
CA ALA A 411 -1.33 18.77 -24.03
C ALA A 411 -1.84 17.86 -22.89
N LEU A 412 -1.03 16.90 -22.43
CA LEU A 412 -1.34 16.06 -21.28
C LEU A 412 -1.11 16.81 -19.96
N LEU A 413 -0.01 17.56 -19.83
CA LEU A 413 0.29 18.38 -18.63
C LEU A 413 -0.81 19.42 -18.36
N GLN A 414 -1.33 20.08 -19.40
CA GLN A 414 -2.47 21.01 -19.28
C GLN A 414 -3.75 20.37 -18.70
N ARG A 415 -3.90 19.04 -18.81
CA ARG A 415 -5.05 18.29 -18.26
C ARG A 415 -4.76 17.66 -16.89
N ALA A 416 -3.49 17.38 -16.57
CA ALA A 416 -3.07 16.59 -15.41
C ALA A 416 -3.53 17.16 -14.07
N ASP A 417 -3.93 16.29 -13.14
CA ASP A 417 -4.21 16.62 -11.73
C ASP A 417 -3.07 16.25 -10.79
N VAL A 418 -2.39 15.15 -11.12
CA VAL A 418 -1.22 14.65 -10.40
C VAL A 418 -0.17 14.19 -11.41
N VAL A 419 1.05 14.68 -11.25
CA VAL A 419 2.22 14.22 -11.99
C VAL A 419 3.22 13.62 -11.00
N LEU A 420 3.65 12.39 -11.24
CA LEU A 420 4.75 11.75 -10.53
C LEU A 420 6.01 11.81 -11.39
N VAL A 421 7.16 11.99 -10.74
CA VAL A 421 8.48 11.82 -11.35
C VAL A 421 9.44 11.20 -10.33
N ASN A 422 9.96 10.00 -10.63
CA ASN A 422 11.05 9.42 -9.82
C ASN A 422 12.40 10.03 -10.20
N ASN A 423 12.60 11.30 -9.84
CA ASN A 423 13.81 12.04 -10.17
C ASN A 423 15.04 11.71 -9.30
N GLN A 424 15.05 10.58 -8.57
CA GLN A 424 16.13 10.22 -7.65
C GLN A 424 17.49 10.08 -8.34
N ALA A 425 17.53 9.57 -9.58
CA ALA A 425 18.75 9.44 -10.37
C ALA A 425 18.94 10.54 -11.44
N PHE A 426 17.99 11.48 -11.56
CA PHE A 426 18.01 12.46 -12.66
C PHE A 426 19.07 13.54 -12.45
N GLN A 427 19.76 13.88 -13.54
CA GLN A 427 20.74 14.97 -13.58
C GLN A 427 20.08 16.37 -13.40
N PRO A 428 20.81 17.40 -12.92
CA PRO A 428 20.26 18.75 -12.71
C PRO A 428 19.57 19.33 -13.94
N ASP A 429 20.22 19.32 -15.11
CA ASP A 429 19.69 19.85 -16.37
C ASP A 429 18.32 19.26 -16.77
N LEU A 430 18.06 18.00 -16.41
CA LEU A 430 16.77 17.36 -16.66
C LEU A 430 15.71 17.84 -15.67
N ASN A 431 16.08 18.04 -14.39
CA ASN A 431 15.18 18.63 -13.41
C ASN A 431 14.81 20.08 -13.76
N ASP A 432 15.75 20.88 -14.27
CA ASP A 432 15.47 22.25 -14.73
C ASP A 432 14.52 22.27 -15.93
N LYS A 433 14.67 21.34 -16.89
CA LYS A 433 13.70 21.17 -17.98
C LYS A 433 12.31 20.80 -17.47
N LEU A 434 12.22 19.81 -16.58
CA LEU A 434 10.96 19.37 -15.98
C LEU A 434 10.26 20.50 -15.22
N LEU A 435 11.01 21.28 -14.44
CA LEU A 435 10.48 22.44 -13.73
C LEU A 435 9.85 23.49 -14.69
N ASN A 436 10.47 23.72 -15.85
CA ASN A 436 9.90 24.58 -16.88
C ASN A 436 8.65 23.96 -17.53
N MET A 437 8.64 22.65 -17.79
CA MET A 437 7.45 21.94 -18.32
C MET A 437 6.26 22.00 -17.35
N PHE A 438 6.51 22.00 -16.04
CA PHE A 438 5.45 22.11 -15.03
C PHE A 438 4.73 23.47 -15.02
N LEU A 439 5.21 24.47 -15.78
CA LEU A 439 4.46 25.71 -16.04
C LEU A 439 3.18 25.49 -16.88
N ASP A 440 3.12 24.39 -17.65
CA ASP A 440 1.92 24.02 -18.43
C ASP A 440 0.81 23.42 -17.56
N LEU A 441 1.07 23.14 -16.27
CA LEU A 441 0.09 22.53 -15.36
C LEU A 441 -1.03 23.50 -14.98
N LYS A 442 -2.26 22.98 -14.90
CA LYS A 442 -3.43 23.74 -14.41
C LYS A 442 -3.28 24.10 -12.91
N PRO A 443 -3.80 25.25 -12.44
CA PRO A 443 -3.80 25.59 -11.02
C PRO A 443 -4.41 24.49 -10.14
N GLY A 444 -3.71 24.12 -9.07
CA GLY A 444 -4.11 23.05 -8.16
C GLY A 444 -3.65 21.64 -8.56
N ALA A 445 -3.01 21.47 -9.72
CA ALA A 445 -2.27 20.25 -10.04
C ALA A 445 -1.11 20.02 -9.05
N ARG A 446 -0.77 18.76 -8.80
CA ARG A 446 0.20 18.36 -7.78
C ARG A 446 1.35 17.58 -8.41
N VAL A 447 2.58 18.04 -8.21
CA VAL A 447 3.80 17.30 -8.61
C VAL A 447 4.32 16.52 -7.41
N VAL A 448 4.60 15.24 -7.62
CA VAL A 448 5.22 14.34 -6.63
C VAL A 448 6.61 13.96 -7.14
N SER A 449 7.63 14.15 -6.31
CA SER A 449 9.02 13.83 -6.64
C SER A 449 9.79 13.35 -5.42
N LEU A 450 10.85 12.56 -5.63
CA LEU A 450 11.70 12.10 -4.53
C LEU A 450 12.77 13.15 -4.15
N LYS A 451 13.23 13.93 -5.12
CA LYS A 451 14.07 15.13 -4.90
C LYS A 451 13.24 16.40 -5.08
N PRO A 452 13.40 17.41 -4.19
CA PRO A 452 12.63 18.65 -4.25
C PRO A 452 13.02 19.51 -5.45
N PHE A 453 12.03 20.09 -6.13
CA PHE A 453 12.23 21.09 -7.17
C PHE A 453 12.39 22.51 -6.62
N VAL A 454 11.83 22.80 -5.43
CA VAL A 454 12.03 24.09 -4.75
C VAL A 454 13.21 23.96 -3.77
N PRO A 455 14.29 24.75 -3.93
CA PRO A 455 15.45 24.69 -3.05
C PRO A 455 15.11 24.89 -1.57
N VAL A 456 15.78 24.13 -0.69
CA VAL A 456 15.56 24.21 0.76
C VAL A 456 15.87 25.62 1.25
N GLY A 457 14.89 26.24 1.93
CA GLY A 457 15.02 27.62 2.44
C GLY A 457 14.80 28.71 1.39
N HIS A 458 14.36 28.37 0.18
CA HIS A 458 13.93 29.36 -0.82
C HIS A 458 12.87 30.32 -0.23
N LYS A 459 13.03 31.60 -0.52
CA LYS A 459 12.12 32.67 -0.11
C LYS A 459 11.94 33.62 -1.28
N MET A 460 10.68 33.97 -1.56
CA MET A 460 10.33 34.99 -2.53
C MET A 460 10.87 36.36 -2.06
N ALA A 461 11.59 37.03 -2.95
CA ALA A 461 12.19 38.33 -2.75
C ALA A 461 12.29 39.06 -4.11
N MET A 462 12.47 40.38 -4.11
CA MET A 462 12.52 41.16 -5.35
C MET A 462 13.63 40.71 -6.32
N ARG A 463 14.71 40.12 -5.81
CA ARG A 463 15.84 39.58 -6.60
C ARG A 463 15.57 38.25 -7.33
N ASN A 464 14.48 37.56 -6.99
CA ASN A 464 14.14 36.25 -7.57
C ASN A 464 12.65 36.15 -7.92
N VAL A 465 11.98 37.29 -8.15
CA VAL A 465 10.53 37.38 -8.39
C VAL A 465 10.07 36.59 -9.62
N ASP A 466 10.88 36.60 -10.69
CA ASP A 466 10.61 35.89 -11.95
C ASP A 466 10.99 34.39 -11.91
N SER A 467 11.45 33.88 -10.76
CA SER A 467 11.89 32.49 -10.64
C SER A 467 10.70 31.52 -10.66
N VAL A 468 10.74 30.54 -11.57
CA VAL A 468 9.69 29.54 -11.78
C VAL A 468 9.26 28.81 -10.50
N VAL A 469 10.21 28.53 -9.59
CA VAL A 469 9.91 27.89 -8.29
C VAL A 469 8.95 28.69 -7.41
N ASN A 470 8.75 29.99 -7.66
CA ASN A 470 7.78 30.82 -6.93
C ASN A 470 6.32 30.43 -7.19
N GLN A 471 6.03 29.69 -8.28
CA GLN A 471 4.69 29.19 -8.59
C GLN A 471 4.32 27.94 -7.80
N PHE A 472 5.27 27.33 -7.07
CA PHE A 472 5.10 26.05 -6.39
C PHE A 472 5.08 26.19 -4.88
N VAL A 473 4.08 25.56 -4.24
CA VAL A 473 4.04 25.35 -2.79
C VAL A 473 4.57 23.96 -2.51
N GLN A 474 5.77 23.86 -1.94
CA GLN A 474 6.39 22.56 -1.63
C GLN A 474 6.02 22.09 -0.22
N GLN A 475 5.55 20.84 -0.12
CA GLN A 475 5.40 20.11 1.13
C GLN A 475 6.27 18.85 1.09
N SER A 476 7.10 18.64 2.11
CA SER A 476 7.90 17.44 2.27
C SER A 476 7.18 16.42 3.14
N PHE A 477 7.32 15.14 2.80
CA PHE A 477 6.84 14.01 3.60
C PHE A 477 8.00 13.04 3.82
N GLU A 478 8.09 12.50 5.04
CA GLU A 478 8.92 11.32 5.27
C GLU A 478 8.25 10.11 4.62
N TYR A 479 9.06 9.27 3.97
CA TYR A 479 8.67 7.95 3.50
C TYR A 479 9.73 6.95 3.94
N PHE A 480 9.27 5.76 4.34
CA PHE A 480 10.14 4.64 4.63
C PHE A 480 10.06 3.68 3.45
N SER A 481 11.10 3.61 2.64
CA SER A 481 11.34 2.40 1.83
C SER A 481 11.50 1.25 2.82
N GLU A 482 10.78 0.13 2.64
CA GLU A 482 10.81 -0.98 3.60
C GLU A 482 12.15 -1.75 3.59
N MET A 483 13.15 -1.16 4.24
CA MET A 483 14.02 -1.85 5.18
C MET A 483 13.90 -1.08 6.52
N PRO A 484 13.86 -1.78 7.67
CA PRO A 484 13.78 -1.10 8.97
C PRO A 484 15.00 -0.20 9.18
N PRO A 485 14.84 1.09 9.56
CA PRO A 485 15.94 2.02 9.61
C PRO A 485 16.88 1.73 10.78
N LYS A 486 18.14 1.38 10.50
CA LYS A 486 19.25 1.65 11.44
C LYS A 486 19.37 3.17 11.59
N ARG A 487 18.89 3.68 12.72
CA ARG A 487 18.75 5.11 13.00
C ARG A 487 20.12 5.79 13.10
N LYS A 488 20.55 6.50 12.04
CA LYS A 488 21.74 7.38 12.08
C LYS A 488 21.53 8.48 13.14
N GLN A 489 22.50 8.66 14.03
CA GLN A 489 22.44 9.67 15.10
C GLN A 489 22.51 11.09 14.50
N PRO A 490 21.85 12.09 15.11
CA PRO A 490 22.01 13.49 14.71
C PRO A 490 23.42 14.00 15.08
N PRO A 491 24.01 14.93 14.30
CA PRO A 491 25.30 15.51 14.64
C PRO A 491 25.23 16.33 15.93
N ALA A 492 26.30 16.26 16.74
CA ALA A 492 26.39 16.98 18.01
C ALA A 492 26.41 18.50 17.81
N SER A 493 25.32 19.18 18.13
CA SER A 493 25.30 20.64 18.29
C SER A 493 25.85 21.02 19.67
N THR A 494 26.85 21.89 19.70
CA THR A 494 27.43 22.45 20.92
C THR A 494 26.38 23.18 21.78
N ARG A 495 26.50 23.04 23.10
CA ARG A 495 25.72 23.82 24.08
C ARG A 495 26.25 25.25 24.15
N ASP A 496 25.39 26.25 23.89
CA ASP A 496 25.02 27.30 24.87
C ASP A 496 24.31 28.49 24.20
N ALA A 497 22.97 28.57 24.37
CA ALA A 497 22.17 29.80 24.30
C ALA A 497 20.71 29.55 24.76
N PRO A 498 20.05 30.48 25.46
CA PRO A 498 18.66 30.31 25.90
C PRO A 498 17.65 30.56 24.77
N LYS A 499 16.60 29.72 24.69
CA LYS A 499 15.59 29.73 23.61
C LYS A 499 14.27 30.41 24.06
N PRO A 500 13.66 31.29 23.25
CA PRO A 500 12.34 31.87 23.55
C PRO A 500 11.19 30.87 23.28
N PRO A 501 9.99 31.08 23.87
CA PRO A 501 8.92 30.08 23.84
C PRO A 501 8.16 30.06 22.50
N ALA A 502 7.95 28.85 21.97
CA ALA A 502 7.00 28.58 20.90
C ALA A 502 5.80 27.78 21.45
N THR A 503 4.59 28.09 20.97
CA THR A 503 3.32 27.51 21.43
C THR A 503 3.17 26.05 21.00
N ALA A 504 2.87 25.16 21.95
CA ALA A 504 2.76 23.72 21.73
C ALA A 504 1.32 23.25 21.46
N ALA A 505 1.19 22.19 20.66
CA ALA A 505 0.00 21.33 20.61
C ALA A 505 -0.12 20.49 21.91
N PRO A 506 -1.31 19.97 22.26
CA PRO A 506 -1.51 19.29 23.54
C PRO A 506 -0.77 17.94 23.64
N PRO A 507 -0.15 17.60 24.79
CA PRO A 507 0.60 16.36 24.95
C PRO A 507 -0.30 15.13 25.14
N LYS A 508 0.12 13.98 24.57
CA LYS A 508 -0.48 12.65 24.86
C LYS A 508 -0.37 12.34 26.37
N ARG A 509 -1.45 11.85 26.98
CA ARG A 509 -1.47 11.48 28.42
C ARG A 509 -0.86 10.08 28.64
N ARG A 510 0.18 9.98 29.48
CA ARG A 510 0.78 8.70 29.94
C ARG A 510 -0.22 7.90 30.80
N SER A 511 -0.25 6.58 30.66
CA SER A 511 -1.07 5.71 31.51
C SER A 511 -0.59 5.65 32.97
N LYS A 512 -1.24 4.83 33.81
CA LYS A 512 -0.76 4.54 35.17
C LYS A 512 0.48 3.63 35.15
N LEU A 513 0.44 2.56 34.35
CA LEU A 513 1.51 1.58 34.21
C LEU A 513 2.81 2.21 33.66
N ALA A 514 2.70 3.11 32.67
CA ALA A 514 3.85 3.86 32.16
C ALA A 514 4.39 4.93 33.12
N LYS A 515 3.65 5.33 34.16
CA LYS A 515 4.22 6.13 35.26
C LYS A 515 4.97 5.24 36.23
N GLU A 516 4.41 4.09 36.59
CA GLU A 516 5.00 3.12 37.52
C GLU A 516 6.35 2.59 36.98
N HIS A 517 6.45 2.27 35.69
CA HIS A 517 7.70 1.87 35.03
C HIS A 517 8.51 3.04 34.42
N ASN A 518 8.13 4.29 34.71
CA ASN A 518 8.68 5.54 34.18
C ASN A 518 8.95 5.55 32.65
N LEU A 519 8.05 4.95 31.84
CA LEU A 519 8.10 4.90 30.39
C LEU A 519 7.51 6.17 29.76
N THR A 520 8.11 6.68 28.67
CA THR A 520 7.52 7.74 27.84
C THR A 520 6.25 7.25 27.12
N PRO A 521 5.35 8.15 26.64
CA PRO A 521 4.17 7.73 25.89
C PRO A 521 4.48 6.89 24.65
N ASP A 522 5.62 7.14 24.01
CA ASP A 522 6.00 6.45 22.78
C ASP A 522 6.69 5.10 23.08
N GLN A 523 7.51 5.00 24.14
CA GLN A 523 8.00 3.68 24.64
C GLN A 523 6.83 2.79 25.13
N GLU A 524 5.81 3.37 25.77
CA GLU A 524 4.59 2.63 26.14
C GLU A 524 3.84 2.09 24.91
N ALA A 525 3.72 2.92 23.86
CA ALA A 525 3.10 2.50 22.61
C ALA A 525 3.89 1.39 21.89
N GLU A 526 5.23 1.50 21.87
CA GLU A 526 6.13 0.49 21.30
C GLU A 526 5.99 -0.87 22.00
N ILE A 527 5.96 -0.87 23.35
CA ILE A 527 5.72 -2.08 24.15
C ILE A 527 4.31 -2.65 23.95
N ALA A 528 3.29 -1.78 23.81
CA ALA A 528 1.92 -2.21 23.50
C ALA A 528 1.81 -2.87 22.11
N GLU A 529 2.43 -2.29 21.09
CA GLU A 529 2.41 -2.79 19.72
C GLU A 529 3.17 -4.12 19.60
N ALA A 530 4.37 -4.21 20.17
CA ALA A 530 5.15 -5.45 20.20
C ALA A 530 4.41 -6.57 20.96
N PHE A 531 3.76 -6.27 22.09
CA PHE A 531 2.95 -7.27 22.80
C PHE A 531 1.71 -7.70 21.98
N SER A 532 1.01 -6.74 21.38
CA SER A 532 -0.18 -7.01 20.57
C SER A 532 0.13 -7.91 19.37
N LEU A 533 1.30 -7.74 18.73
CA LEU A 533 1.74 -8.51 17.57
C LEU A 533 1.85 -10.02 17.83
N PHE A 534 2.15 -10.42 19.07
CA PHE A 534 2.31 -11.82 19.47
C PHE A 534 1.21 -12.30 20.44
N SER A 535 0.19 -11.47 20.68
CA SER A 535 -0.99 -11.84 21.48
C SER A 535 -2.03 -12.58 20.65
N ALA A 536 -2.72 -13.55 21.27
CA ALA A 536 -3.79 -14.29 20.60
C ALA A 536 -5.11 -13.47 20.62
N PRO A 537 -5.93 -13.51 19.55
CA PRO A 537 -7.06 -12.57 19.39
C PRO A 537 -8.33 -12.88 20.21
N ASP A 538 -8.37 -13.98 20.97
CA ASP A 538 -9.56 -14.39 21.74
C ASP A 538 -9.40 -14.06 23.23
N ASP A 539 -10.26 -13.17 23.73
CA ASP A 539 -10.13 -12.55 25.07
C ASP A 539 -11.19 -13.08 26.06
N THR A 540 -10.78 -13.97 26.97
CA THR A 540 -11.45 -14.17 28.27
C THR A 540 -10.45 -14.53 29.38
N ALA A 541 -10.57 -13.85 30.51
CA ALA A 541 -9.90 -14.06 31.81
C ALA A 541 -8.35 -13.91 31.88
N HIS A 542 -7.56 -14.48 30.95
CA HIS A 542 -6.08 -14.46 31.03
C HIS A 542 -5.42 -14.15 29.67
N GLY A 543 -5.87 -13.09 29.00
CA GLY A 543 -5.26 -12.58 27.76
C GLY A 543 -3.77 -12.24 27.94
N GLY A 544 -2.89 -12.98 27.27
CA GLY A 544 -1.45 -12.84 27.40
C GLY A 544 -0.67 -13.61 26.32
N ILE A 545 0.55 -13.16 26.03
CA ILE A 545 1.47 -13.80 25.07
C ILE A 545 1.98 -15.14 25.63
N ALA A 546 2.24 -16.12 24.77
CA ALA A 546 2.83 -17.38 25.24
C ALA A 546 4.31 -17.17 25.63
N THR A 547 4.81 -17.92 26.62
CA THR A 547 6.22 -17.80 27.08
C THR A 547 7.24 -18.07 25.96
N SER A 548 6.89 -18.88 24.95
CA SER A 548 7.67 -19.10 23.73
C SER A 548 7.87 -17.86 22.87
N GLU A 549 6.96 -16.88 22.98
CA GLU A 549 6.97 -15.65 22.19
C GLU A 549 7.75 -14.52 22.87
N ILE A 550 8.03 -14.62 24.17
CA ILE A 550 8.74 -13.59 24.95
C ILE A 550 10.07 -13.20 24.31
N ARG A 551 10.85 -14.18 23.81
CA ARG A 551 12.10 -13.92 23.09
C ARG A 551 11.86 -13.09 21.82
N ARG A 552 10.78 -13.36 21.07
CA ARG A 552 10.43 -12.63 19.84
C ARG A 552 9.91 -11.23 20.15
N CYS A 553 9.14 -11.06 21.21
CA CYS A 553 8.67 -9.76 21.69
C CYS A 553 9.85 -8.86 22.12
N LEU A 554 10.81 -9.40 22.88
CA LEU A 554 12.02 -8.67 23.28
C LEU A 554 12.97 -8.37 22.11
N VAL A 555 13.04 -9.25 21.11
CA VAL A 555 13.75 -8.99 19.83
C VAL A 555 13.06 -7.87 19.05
N ALA A 556 11.71 -7.85 18.98
CA ALA A 556 10.95 -6.80 18.31
C ALA A 556 11.14 -5.43 18.97
N LEU A 557 11.31 -5.38 20.29
CA LEU A 557 11.68 -4.18 21.06
C LEU A 557 13.18 -3.83 20.99
N ASN A 558 13.96 -4.51 20.14
CA ASN A 558 15.41 -4.36 19.99
C ASN A 558 16.15 -4.42 21.35
N ALA A 559 15.69 -5.29 22.25
CA ALA A 559 16.27 -5.53 23.57
C ALA A 559 16.31 -7.05 23.89
N PRO A 560 16.95 -7.87 23.04
CA PRO A 560 16.98 -9.31 23.21
C PRO A 560 17.63 -9.73 24.53
N PRO A 561 17.30 -10.93 25.04
CA PRO A 561 18.11 -11.59 26.06
C PRO A 561 19.51 -11.92 25.49
N ALA A 562 20.56 -11.62 26.25
CA ALA A 562 21.95 -11.75 25.86
C ALA A 562 22.36 -13.22 25.65
N ASP A 563 21.83 -14.12 26.48
CA ASP A 563 22.06 -15.56 26.39
C ASP A 563 20.80 -16.37 26.76
N GLN A 564 20.97 -17.66 27.07
CA GLN A 564 19.88 -18.53 27.50
C GLN A 564 19.69 -18.56 29.03
N ALA A 565 20.69 -18.16 29.83
CA ALA A 565 20.57 -18.04 31.28
C ALA A 565 19.69 -16.84 31.64
N GLU A 566 19.97 -15.66 31.08
CA GLU A 566 19.16 -14.45 31.25
C GLU A 566 17.73 -14.65 30.71
N MET A 567 17.56 -15.40 29.60
CA MET A 567 16.23 -15.79 29.12
C MET A 567 15.45 -16.62 30.15
N ASN A 568 16.14 -17.54 30.85
CA ASN A 568 15.51 -18.36 31.88
C ASN A 568 15.15 -17.53 33.13
N GLU A 569 15.98 -16.56 33.52
CA GLU A 569 15.69 -15.60 34.62
C GLU A 569 14.51 -14.69 34.27
N ILE A 570 14.45 -14.18 33.04
CA ILE A 570 13.31 -13.42 32.51
C ILE A 570 12.03 -14.25 32.61
N LEU A 571 12.05 -15.50 32.12
CA LEU A 571 10.90 -16.41 32.19
C LEU A 571 10.47 -16.69 33.64
N ALA A 572 11.42 -16.92 34.55
CA ALA A 572 11.12 -17.10 35.98
C ALA A 572 10.53 -15.84 36.64
N THR A 573 10.79 -14.65 36.08
CA THR A 573 10.26 -13.37 36.56
C THR A 573 8.86 -13.07 36.01
N VAL A 574 8.57 -13.39 34.74
CA VAL A 574 7.28 -13.08 34.09
C VAL A 574 6.24 -14.19 34.19
N ASP A 575 6.67 -15.42 34.45
CA ASP A 575 5.79 -16.60 34.62
C ASP A 575 6.33 -17.53 35.73
N PRO A 576 6.40 -17.06 37.00
CA PRO A 576 6.96 -17.84 38.12
C PRO A 576 6.16 -19.13 38.39
N GLU A 577 4.86 -19.14 38.10
CA GLU A 577 3.96 -20.28 38.26
C GLU A 577 4.00 -21.27 37.08
N ARG A 578 4.74 -20.95 36.00
CA ARG A 578 4.81 -21.73 34.75
C ARG A 578 3.43 -21.98 34.10
N THR A 579 2.58 -20.97 34.13
CA THR A 579 1.27 -20.93 33.45
C THR A 579 1.37 -21.06 31.93
N GLY A 580 2.55 -20.78 31.36
CA GLY A 580 2.81 -20.76 29.92
C GLY A 580 2.36 -19.48 29.23
N ARG A 581 1.79 -18.51 29.94
CA ARG A 581 1.32 -17.22 29.40
C ARG A 581 1.73 -16.05 30.27
N VAL A 582 2.01 -14.92 29.63
CA VAL A 582 2.46 -13.69 30.27
C VAL A 582 1.47 -12.57 29.98
N GLY A 583 0.85 -12.04 31.03
CA GLY A 583 -0.03 -10.87 30.95
C GLY A 583 0.75 -9.59 30.63
N TYR A 584 0.06 -8.58 30.07
CA TYR A 584 0.68 -7.34 29.60
C TYR A 584 1.47 -6.61 30.70
N GLU A 585 0.93 -6.54 31.91
CA GLU A 585 1.57 -5.85 33.05
C GLU A 585 2.94 -6.46 33.41
N TYR A 586 3.05 -7.78 33.44
CA TYR A 586 4.31 -8.50 33.69
C TYR A 586 5.33 -8.32 32.55
N PHE A 587 4.87 -8.30 31.30
CA PHE A 587 5.74 -8.06 30.15
C PHE A 587 6.30 -6.63 30.14
N VAL A 588 5.47 -5.62 30.43
CA VAL A 588 5.86 -4.20 30.49
C VAL A 588 6.98 -3.99 31.51
N ALA A 589 6.95 -4.66 32.66
CA ALA A 589 7.99 -4.57 33.68
C ALA A 589 9.37 -5.01 33.17
N VAL A 590 9.44 -6.17 32.49
CA VAL A 590 10.71 -6.68 31.92
C VAL A 590 11.15 -5.87 30.71
N ALA A 591 10.23 -5.51 29.82
CA ALA A 591 10.53 -4.65 28.66
C ALA A 591 11.13 -3.32 29.10
N ALA A 592 10.56 -2.66 30.12
CA ALA A 592 11.07 -1.42 30.68
C ALA A 592 12.48 -1.58 31.28
N LEU A 593 12.77 -2.67 32.00
CA LEU A 593 14.10 -2.95 32.53
C LEU A 593 15.12 -3.21 31.42
N LYS A 594 14.74 -3.97 30.39
CA LYS A 594 15.59 -4.27 29.22
C LYS A 594 15.92 -3.03 28.39
N MET A 595 14.95 -2.16 28.14
CA MET A 595 15.18 -0.89 27.44
C MET A 595 16.10 0.04 28.25
N ARG A 596 15.93 0.10 29.58
CA ARG A 596 16.82 0.87 30.48
C ARG A 596 18.25 0.34 30.53
N ALA A 597 18.43 -0.98 30.57
CA ALA A 597 19.75 -1.60 30.54
C ALA A 597 20.52 -1.17 29.29
N ARG A 598 19.85 -1.15 28.13
CA ARG A 598 20.40 -0.61 26.87
C ARG A 598 20.69 0.90 26.92
N GLU A 599 19.80 1.70 27.51
CA GLU A 599 19.99 3.16 27.63
C GLU A 599 21.14 3.54 28.57
N ASN A 600 21.43 2.73 29.59
CA ASN A 600 22.53 2.93 30.53
C ASN A 600 23.88 2.38 30.01
N ASP A 601 23.90 1.46 29.05
CA ASP A 601 25.10 0.88 28.41
C ASP A 601 25.70 1.80 27.31
N GLY A 602 25.39 3.10 27.38
CA GLY A 602 25.70 4.12 26.36
C GLY A 602 27.17 4.55 26.24
N GLY A 603 28.12 3.73 26.69
CA GLY A 603 29.56 3.99 26.59
C GLY A 603 30.22 3.42 25.33
N ASP A 604 29.87 2.18 24.96
CA ASP A 604 30.82 1.32 24.22
C ASP A 604 30.37 1.02 22.77
N GLY A 605 29.40 1.78 22.25
CA GLY A 605 28.83 1.55 20.92
C GLY A 605 29.87 1.58 19.78
N GLU A 606 30.82 2.52 19.85
CA GLU A 606 31.91 2.61 18.87
C GLU A 606 32.91 1.46 18.98
N GLU A 607 33.14 0.92 20.18
CA GLU A 607 34.15 -0.12 20.39
C GLU A 607 33.64 -1.48 19.90
N ARG A 608 32.35 -1.78 20.16
CA ARG A 608 31.67 -2.96 19.60
C ARG A 608 31.56 -2.88 18.07
N GLU A 609 31.27 -1.71 17.49
CA GLU A 609 31.27 -1.52 16.03
C GLU A 609 32.68 -1.70 15.41
N ARG A 610 33.72 -1.15 16.04
CA ARG A 610 35.14 -1.36 15.61
C ARG A 610 35.57 -2.84 15.74
N GLU A 611 35.07 -3.56 16.73
CA GLU A 611 35.28 -5.00 16.87
C GLU A 611 34.57 -5.81 15.78
N GLU A 612 33.29 -5.52 15.48
CA GLU A 612 32.54 -6.19 14.42
C GLU A 612 33.17 -5.96 13.05
N VAL A 613 33.53 -4.72 12.72
CA VAL A 613 34.29 -4.38 11.50
C VAL A 613 35.65 -5.07 11.48
N GLY A 614 36.35 -5.16 12.61
CA GLY A 614 37.62 -5.88 12.73
C GLY A 614 37.50 -7.41 12.59
N ARG A 615 36.38 -8.01 13.00
CA ARG A 615 36.05 -9.42 12.76
C ARG A 615 35.72 -9.66 11.28
N ALA A 616 34.93 -8.79 10.65
CA ALA A 616 34.61 -8.85 9.23
C ALA A 616 35.87 -8.70 8.34
N PHE A 617 36.76 -7.75 8.65
CA PHE A 617 38.02 -7.55 7.91
C PHE A 617 38.90 -8.81 7.92
N ARG A 618 39.06 -9.45 9.09
CA ARG A 618 39.80 -10.72 9.22
C ARG A 618 39.15 -11.87 8.47
N LEU A 619 37.82 -11.96 8.45
CA LEU A 619 37.08 -12.97 7.67
C LEU A 619 37.37 -12.80 6.17
N PHE A 620 37.32 -11.56 5.66
CA PHE A 620 37.69 -11.26 4.27
C PHE A 620 39.15 -11.60 3.97
N MET A 621 40.09 -11.42 4.90
CA MET A 621 41.48 -11.87 4.74
C MET A 621 41.69 -13.39 4.94
N GLY A 622 40.64 -14.17 5.17
CA GLY A 622 40.74 -15.63 5.36
C GLY A 622 41.39 -16.02 6.69
N GLY A 623 41.17 -15.22 7.74
CA GLY A 623 41.66 -15.48 9.09
C GLY A 623 43.08 -14.97 9.39
N ARG A 624 43.75 -14.28 8.44
CA ARG A 624 45.04 -13.64 8.72
C ARG A 624 44.88 -12.51 9.73
N GLU A 625 45.84 -12.35 10.65
CA GLU A 625 45.81 -11.30 11.67
C GLU A 625 46.20 -9.92 11.11
N GLU A 626 47.16 -9.89 10.19
CA GLU A 626 47.66 -8.67 9.54
C GLU A 626 47.65 -8.79 8.00
N GLY A 627 47.59 -7.64 7.33
CA GLY A 627 47.65 -7.52 5.88
C GLY A 627 46.55 -6.64 5.29
N VAL A 628 46.34 -6.81 3.99
CA VAL A 628 45.29 -6.16 3.18
C VAL A 628 44.42 -7.20 2.49
N ILE A 629 43.18 -6.84 2.14
CA ILE A 629 42.29 -7.67 1.33
C ILE A 629 42.72 -7.53 -0.13
N GLY A 630 43.33 -8.59 -0.68
CA GLY A 630 43.77 -8.62 -2.08
C GLY A 630 42.73 -9.22 -3.02
N LEU A 631 43.00 -9.16 -4.34
CA LEU A 631 42.16 -9.80 -5.37
C LEU A 631 41.99 -11.31 -5.15
N GLY A 632 43.00 -11.97 -4.60
CA GLY A 632 42.92 -13.40 -4.25
C GLY A 632 41.95 -13.71 -3.12
N ASP A 633 41.79 -12.78 -2.18
CA ASP A 633 40.83 -12.89 -1.07
C ASP A 633 39.40 -12.64 -1.56
N LEU A 634 39.18 -11.58 -2.35
CA LEU A 634 37.87 -11.32 -2.97
C LEU A 634 37.43 -12.48 -3.89
N ARG A 635 38.35 -13.06 -4.67
CA ARG A 635 38.07 -14.24 -5.51
C ARG A 635 37.71 -15.48 -4.66
N ARG A 636 38.30 -15.65 -3.47
CA ARG A 636 37.90 -16.71 -2.53
C ARG A 636 36.48 -16.48 -2.01
N VAL A 637 36.18 -15.27 -1.53
CA VAL A 637 34.87 -14.90 -0.99
C VAL A 637 33.76 -15.05 -2.05
N ALA A 638 33.96 -14.52 -3.27
CA ALA A 638 32.99 -14.68 -4.37
C ALA A 638 32.69 -16.16 -4.68
N ARG A 639 33.72 -17.02 -4.67
CA ARG A 639 33.55 -18.47 -4.88
C ARG A 639 32.83 -19.16 -3.71
N GLU A 640 33.05 -18.73 -2.48
CA GLU A 640 32.33 -19.24 -1.28
C GLU A 640 30.85 -18.83 -1.31
N LEU A 641 30.54 -17.62 -1.81
CA LEU A 641 29.18 -17.13 -2.06
C LEU A 641 28.52 -17.71 -3.32
N ARG A 642 29.28 -18.47 -4.14
CA ARG A 642 28.87 -19.01 -5.46
C ARG A 642 28.52 -17.94 -6.50
N GLU A 643 29.14 -16.76 -6.41
CA GLU A 643 28.99 -15.67 -7.37
C GLU A 643 30.10 -15.69 -8.44
N GLU A 644 29.73 -15.64 -9.72
CA GLU A 644 30.68 -15.51 -10.82
C GLU A 644 31.05 -14.04 -11.05
N VAL A 645 32.09 -13.56 -10.35
CA VAL A 645 32.57 -12.18 -10.47
C VAL A 645 33.81 -12.10 -11.37
N PRO A 646 33.75 -11.44 -12.55
CA PRO A 646 34.90 -11.29 -13.44
C PRO A 646 36.06 -10.52 -12.78
N GLU A 647 37.30 -10.88 -13.14
CA GLU A 647 38.48 -10.28 -12.50
C GLU A 647 38.61 -8.76 -12.72
N ALA A 648 38.03 -8.22 -13.79
CA ALA A 648 37.93 -6.78 -13.99
C ALA A 648 37.12 -6.10 -12.87
N VAL A 649 35.95 -6.67 -12.52
CA VAL A 649 35.08 -6.16 -11.44
C VAL A 649 35.80 -6.24 -10.09
N LEU A 650 36.51 -7.33 -9.80
CA LEU A 650 37.29 -7.46 -8.57
C LEU A 650 38.39 -6.39 -8.47
N ARG A 651 39.01 -6.00 -9.60
CA ARG A 651 40.00 -4.90 -9.65
C ARG A 651 39.35 -3.55 -9.43
N ASP A 652 38.18 -3.30 -10.03
CA ASP A 652 37.45 -2.06 -9.85
C ASP A 652 36.94 -1.90 -8.41
N MET A 653 36.50 -2.98 -7.75
CA MET A 653 36.16 -2.97 -6.31
C MET A 653 37.34 -2.55 -5.41
N VAL A 654 38.55 -3.10 -5.64
CA VAL A 654 39.77 -2.70 -4.90
C VAL A 654 40.12 -1.25 -5.21
N ARG A 655 39.97 -0.82 -6.47
CA ARG A 655 40.28 0.54 -6.93
C ARG A 655 39.33 1.58 -6.34
N GLU A 656 38.05 1.27 -6.23
CA GLU A 656 37.04 2.14 -5.61
C GLU A 656 37.26 2.25 -4.10
N ALA A 657 37.55 1.14 -3.42
CA ALA A 657 37.82 1.12 -1.99
C ALA A 657 39.06 1.94 -1.60
N THR A 658 40.13 1.88 -2.40
CA THR A 658 41.44 2.53 -2.17
C THR A 658 41.60 3.91 -2.84
N GLY A 659 40.54 4.45 -3.46
CA GLY A 659 40.60 5.74 -4.16
C GLY A 659 41.50 5.79 -5.40
N GLY A 660 41.82 4.63 -6.01
CA GLY A 660 42.57 4.53 -7.26
C GLY A 660 43.72 3.52 -7.26
N GLY A 661 44.09 2.98 -6.10
CA GLY A 661 45.15 1.98 -5.95
C GLY A 661 44.74 0.57 -6.37
N LEU A 662 45.73 -0.31 -6.59
CA LEU A 662 45.53 -1.76 -6.75
C LEU A 662 46.34 -2.58 -5.73
N GLY A 663 46.80 -1.92 -4.65
CA GLY A 663 47.63 -2.53 -3.60
C GLY A 663 46.90 -3.49 -2.65
N GLY A 664 45.57 -3.61 -2.77
CA GLY A 664 44.70 -4.28 -1.80
C GLY A 664 44.08 -3.28 -0.82
N VAL A 665 42.98 -3.68 -0.18
CA VAL A 665 42.18 -2.81 0.71
C VAL A 665 42.66 -2.97 2.16
N GLY A 666 43.12 -1.89 2.77
CA GLY A 666 43.49 -1.80 4.18
C GLY A 666 42.28 -1.68 5.12
N ARG A 667 42.53 -1.78 6.43
CA ARG A 667 41.47 -1.78 7.46
C ARG A 667 40.63 -0.49 7.44
N GLU A 668 41.27 0.67 7.33
CA GLU A 668 40.58 1.98 7.32
C GLU A 668 39.76 2.18 6.05
N GLU A 669 40.26 1.71 4.91
CA GLU A 669 39.56 1.75 3.62
C GLU A 669 38.35 0.82 3.63
N PHE A 670 38.49 -0.39 4.18
CA PHE A 670 37.41 -1.36 4.36
C PHE A 670 36.33 -0.85 5.33
N GLU A 671 36.72 -0.23 6.45
CA GLU A 671 35.79 0.46 7.36
C GLU A 671 35.07 1.61 6.62
N GLY A 672 35.80 2.38 5.81
CA GLY A 672 35.24 3.42 4.96
C GLY A 672 34.22 2.88 3.95
N VAL A 673 34.47 1.73 3.33
CA VAL A 673 33.51 1.04 2.43
C VAL A 673 32.29 0.57 3.21
N MET A 674 32.46 -0.09 4.36
CA MET A 674 31.36 -0.57 5.21
C MET A 674 30.47 0.59 5.70
N ARG A 675 31.06 1.74 6.06
CA ARG A 675 30.33 2.97 6.43
C ARG A 675 29.62 3.67 5.26
N ARG A 676 29.98 3.36 4.00
CA ARG A 676 29.33 3.90 2.79
C ARG A 676 28.28 2.95 2.21
N ALA A 677 28.41 1.65 2.46
CA ALA A 677 27.48 0.62 2.02
C ALA A 677 26.26 0.43 2.95
N GLY A 678 26.14 1.23 4.03
CA GLY A 678 25.01 1.28 4.96
C GLY A 678 24.65 2.70 5.44
#